data_AF-W1FB53-F1
#
_entry.id   AF-W1FB53-F1
#
_cell.length_a   1.000
_cell.length_b   1.000
_cell.length_c   1.000
_cell.angle_alpha   90.00
_cell.angle_beta   90.00
_cell.angle_gamma   90.00
#
_symmetry.space_group_name_H-M   'P 1'
#
loop_
_entity.id
_entity.type
_entity.pdbx_description
1 polymer ?
#
loop_
_entity_poly.entity_id
_entity_poly.type
_entity_poly.pdbx_seq_one_letter_code
_entity_poly.pdbx_strand_id
1 'polypeptide(L)'
;MLDVSGGTATNVTQHDGAILKTNTNGTTVSGTNSEGAFSIHNHVADNVLLENGGHLDINAYGSANKTIIKDKGTMSVLTNAKADATRIDNGGVMDVTGNATNTIINGGTQNINNHGIATGTNINGGTQNIKSGGKADTTIISSGSRQVVEKDGTATGSNISAGGSLIVYTGGIAHGVNQETGSALVANTGAGTDIEGYNKLSHFTITGGEANYVVLENTGELTVVAKTSAKNTTVDAGGKLIVQKEAKTDTTRLNNGGVLEVQDGGEAKHVEQQSGGALIASTTSGTLIEGTNSYGDAFYIRNSEAKNVVLENAGSLTVVTGSRAVDTIINANGKMDVYGKDVGTVLNSAGTQTIYASATSDKANIKGGKQTVYGLATEANIESGEQIVDGGSTEKTHINGGTQTVQNYGKAINTDIVSGLQQIMANGTAEGSIINGCSQVVNEGGLAENSVLNDGGTLDVREKGSATGIQQSSQDALVATTRATRVTGTRADGVAFSIEQGAANNILLANGGVLTMESDTSSDKTQVNTGGREIVKTKATATGTTLTGGEQIVEGVANETTINDGGIQTVSANGEAIKTKINEGGTLTVNDNGKATDIVQNSGAALQTSTANGIEISGTHQYGTFSISGNLATNMLLENGGNLLVLAGTEARDSTVGSGGAANGSYRSNGLGGHIETGMRFTDGNWNLTPYASLTGVHR
;
A
#
# COMPACT_ATOMS: atom_id res chain seq x y z
N MET A 1 -48.06 -7.44 34.94
CA MET A 1 -48.06 -8.86 34.57
C MET A 1 -49.43 -9.42 34.89
N LEU A 2 -50.05 -10.10 33.93
CA LEU A 2 -51.29 -10.85 34.08
C LEU A 2 -50.97 -12.32 33.79
N ASP A 3 -51.19 -13.19 34.77
CA ASP A 3 -51.03 -14.64 34.63
C ASP A 3 -52.41 -15.30 34.83
N VAL A 4 -52.93 -15.93 33.76
CA VAL A 4 -54.27 -16.54 33.74
C VAL A 4 -54.16 -17.89 33.06
N SER A 5 -53.86 -18.91 33.86
CA SER A 5 -53.78 -20.31 33.43
C SER A 5 -54.95 -21.09 34.04
N GLY A 6 -55.97 -21.41 33.24
CA GLY A 6 -57.20 -22.08 33.72
C GLY A 6 -58.22 -21.18 34.43
N GLY A 7 -58.09 -19.85 34.27
CA GLY A 7 -58.95 -18.84 34.90
C GLY A 7 -59.71 -17.96 33.90
N THR A 8 -60.50 -17.01 34.41
CA THR A 8 -61.25 -16.04 33.59
C THR A 8 -60.81 -14.61 33.85
N ALA A 9 -60.50 -13.84 32.79
CA ALA A 9 -60.23 -12.40 32.85
C ALA A 9 -60.77 -11.69 31.60
N THR A 10 -61.82 -10.88 31.74
CA THR A 10 -62.49 -10.19 30.62
C THR A 10 -62.29 -8.68 30.70
N ASN A 11 -62.44 -7.99 29.57
CA ASN A 11 -62.22 -6.53 29.43
C ASN A 11 -60.78 -6.10 29.80
N VAL A 12 -59.80 -6.95 29.51
CA VAL A 12 -58.39 -6.65 29.75
C VAL A 12 -57.92 -5.58 28.75
N THR A 13 -57.21 -4.56 29.22
CA THR A 13 -56.47 -3.64 28.34
C THR A 13 -54.98 -3.96 28.48
N GLN A 14 -54.37 -4.48 27.42
CA GLN A 14 -52.94 -4.74 27.37
C GLN A 14 -52.22 -3.51 26.83
N HIS A 15 -51.60 -2.75 27.73
CA HIS A 15 -50.71 -1.65 27.37
C HIS A 15 -49.33 -2.17 26.95
N ASP A 16 -48.59 -1.37 26.16
CA ASP A 16 -47.20 -1.68 25.81
C ASP A 16 -46.35 -1.92 27.06
N GLY A 17 -45.51 -2.94 27.03
CA GLY A 17 -44.72 -3.37 28.20
C GLY A 17 -45.42 -4.44 29.05
N ALA A 18 -46.70 -4.74 28.80
CA ALA A 18 -47.46 -5.68 29.63
C ALA A 18 -47.11 -7.13 29.31
N ILE A 19 -46.85 -7.89 30.37
CA ILE A 19 -46.62 -9.34 30.32
C ILE A 19 -47.96 -10.06 30.48
N LEU A 20 -48.34 -10.86 29.48
CA LEU A 20 -49.45 -11.81 29.54
C LEU A 20 -48.88 -13.24 29.57
N LYS A 21 -49.21 -14.02 30.59
CA LYS A 21 -48.90 -15.46 30.70
C LYS A 21 -50.20 -16.25 30.77
N THR A 22 -50.37 -17.22 29.90
CA THR A 22 -51.66 -17.91 29.77
C THR A 22 -51.55 -19.19 28.95
N ASN A 23 -52.67 -19.91 28.83
CA ASN A 23 -52.80 -21.11 28.02
C ASN A 23 -54.21 -21.24 27.44
N THR A 24 -54.42 -22.16 26.51
CA THR A 24 -55.74 -22.41 25.92
C THR A 24 -56.65 -23.35 26.72
N ASN A 25 -56.16 -24.00 27.78
CA ASN A 25 -56.90 -25.03 28.51
C ASN A 25 -57.66 -24.46 29.72
N GLY A 26 -59.00 -24.45 29.65
CA GLY A 26 -59.84 -23.97 30.74
C GLY A 26 -59.74 -22.45 30.99
N THR A 27 -59.09 -21.72 30.10
CA THR A 27 -58.88 -20.28 30.19
C THR A 27 -59.93 -19.52 29.40
N THR A 28 -60.46 -18.43 29.96
CA THR A 28 -61.22 -17.41 29.21
C THR A 28 -60.62 -16.03 29.43
N VAL A 29 -59.88 -15.50 28.45
CA VAL A 29 -59.34 -14.14 28.49
C VAL A 29 -59.90 -13.33 27.33
N SER A 30 -60.29 -12.08 27.55
CA SER A 30 -60.69 -11.19 26.44
C SER A 30 -60.36 -9.74 26.75
N GLY A 31 -60.07 -8.97 25.70
CA GLY A 31 -59.62 -7.61 25.87
C GLY A 31 -59.20 -6.92 24.57
N THR A 32 -58.46 -5.84 24.72
CA THR A 32 -57.83 -5.09 23.63
C THR A 32 -56.33 -4.94 23.90
N ASN A 33 -55.52 -5.08 22.87
CA ASN A 33 -54.10 -4.77 22.83
C ASN A 33 -53.83 -3.73 21.73
N SER A 34 -52.56 -3.40 21.50
CA SER A 34 -52.15 -2.43 20.46
C SER A 34 -52.47 -2.88 19.03
N GLU A 35 -52.81 -4.14 18.82
CA GLU A 35 -53.13 -4.77 17.54
C GLU A 35 -54.64 -5.06 17.41
N GLY A 36 -55.46 -4.61 18.38
CA GLY A 36 -56.91 -4.70 18.36
C GLY A 36 -57.50 -5.60 19.46
N ALA A 37 -58.72 -6.10 19.23
CA ALA A 37 -59.36 -7.01 20.17
C ALA A 37 -58.64 -8.37 20.16
N PHE A 38 -58.45 -8.97 21.33
CA PHE A 38 -57.91 -10.31 21.49
C PHE A 38 -58.79 -11.16 22.39
N SER A 39 -58.74 -12.48 22.19
CA SER A 39 -59.47 -13.42 23.03
C SER A 39 -58.76 -14.76 23.16
N ILE A 40 -59.03 -15.45 24.26
CA ILE A 40 -58.76 -16.85 24.49
C ILE A 40 -60.06 -17.41 25.05
N HIS A 41 -60.75 -18.26 24.28
CA HIS A 41 -61.99 -18.87 24.72
C HIS A 41 -62.23 -20.17 23.96
N ASN A 42 -62.82 -21.18 24.61
CA ASN A 42 -63.09 -22.50 24.03
C ASN A 42 -61.87 -23.11 23.30
N HIS A 43 -60.70 -23.06 23.94
CA HIS A 43 -59.42 -23.55 23.40
C HIS A 43 -58.89 -22.78 22.17
N VAL A 44 -59.47 -21.64 21.82
CA VAL A 44 -59.01 -20.79 20.71
C VAL A 44 -58.45 -19.49 21.25
N ALA A 45 -57.18 -19.23 20.98
CA ALA A 45 -56.53 -17.93 21.13
C ALA A 45 -56.60 -17.16 19.79
N ASP A 46 -57.00 -15.91 19.81
CA ASP A 46 -57.08 -15.04 18.63
C ASP A 46 -56.47 -13.67 18.94
N ASN A 47 -55.57 -13.22 18.07
CA ASN A 47 -54.90 -11.91 18.12
C ASN A 47 -54.16 -11.61 19.43
N VAL A 48 -53.63 -12.65 20.09
CA VAL A 48 -52.88 -12.50 21.35
C VAL A 48 -51.53 -11.86 21.09
N LEU A 49 -51.16 -10.85 21.89
CA LEU A 49 -49.86 -10.17 21.84
C LEU A 49 -48.97 -10.64 23.01
N LEU A 50 -47.77 -11.13 22.68
CA LEU A 50 -46.79 -11.66 23.64
C LEU A 50 -45.51 -10.84 23.57
N GLU A 51 -45.14 -10.18 24.67
CA GLU A 51 -43.95 -9.34 24.76
C GLU A 51 -43.39 -9.33 26.19
N ASN A 52 -42.13 -8.91 26.35
CA ASN A 52 -41.48 -8.67 27.65
C ASN A 52 -41.44 -9.88 28.61
N GLY A 53 -41.45 -11.11 28.08
CA GLY A 53 -41.57 -12.34 28.87
C GLY A 53 -43.00 -12.89 28.94
N GLY A 54 -43.92 -12.36 28.13
CA GLY A 54 -45.23 -12.95 27.90
C GLY A 54 -45.12 -14.36 27.32
N HIS A 55 -46.06 -15.22 27.69
CA HIS A 55 -46.03 -16.64 27.37
C HIS A 55 -47.43 -17.17 27.05
N LEU A 56 -47.54 -17.98 26.00
CA LEU A 56 -48.77 -18.67 25.62
C LEU A 56 -48.51 -20.15 25.31
N ASP A 57 -49.13 -21.03 26.08
CA ASP A 57 -49.20 -22.45 25.76
C ASP A 57 -50.49 -22.78 24.99
N ILE A 58 -50.35 -23.31 23.77
CA ILE A 58 -51.45 -23.93 23.04
C ILE A 58 -51.47 -25.41 23.39
N ASN A 59 -52.43 -25.78 24.22
CA ASN A 59 -52.60 -27.15 24.70
C ASN A 59 -53.16 -28.05 23.60
N ALA A 60 -53.13 -29.37 23.83
CA ALA A 60 -53.64 -30.36 22.90
C ALA A 60 -55.07 -30.01 22.46
N TYR A 61 -55.33 -30.08 21.15
CA TYR A 61 -56.59 -29.71 20.49
C TYR A 61 -56.96 -28.22 20.56
N GLY A 62 -56.10 -27.37 21.14
CA GLY A 62 -56.23 -25.92 21.09
C GLY A 62 -55.74 -25.34 19.76
N SER A 63 -56.22 -24.13 19.46
CA SER A 63 -55.84 -23.35 18.28
C SER A 63 -55.39 -21.95 18.68
N ALA A 64 -54.39 -21.41 17.99
CA ALA A 64 -54.06 -19.99 18.01
C ALA A 64 -54.16 -19.41 16.60
N ASN A 65 -54.70 -18.21 16.48
CA ASN A 65 -54.80 -17.48 15.22
C ASN A 65 -54.22 -16.07 15.41
N LYS A 66 -53.36 -15.65 14.48
CA LYS A 66 -52.84 -14.27 14.41
C LYS A 66 -52.14 -13.82 15.70
N THR A 67 -51.52 -14.76 16.43
CA THR A 67 -50.70 -14.41 17.59
C THR A 67 -49.48 -13.60 17.14
N ILE A 68 -49.14 -12.55 17.88
CA ILE A 68 -48.00 -11.69 17.62
C ILE A 68 -47.00 -11.85 18.77
N ILE A 69 -45.79 -12.27 18.45
CA ILE A 69 -44.71 -12.52 19.41
C ILE A 69 -43.61 -11.50 19.18
N LYS A 70 -43.41 -10.58 20.13
CA LYS A 70 -42.37 -9.54 20.11
C LYS A 70 -41.23 -9.91 21.08
N ASP A 71 -40.32 -8.98 21.33
CA ASP A 71 -39.12 -9.19 22.15
C ASP A 71 -39.41 -9.92 23.46
N LYS A 72 -38.70 -11.03 23.70
CA LYS A 72 -38.83 -11.93 24.86
C LYS A 72 -40.20 -12.60 25.03
N GLY A 73 -41.14 -12.36 24.13
CA GLY A 73 -42.39 -13.11 24.06
C GLY A 73 -42.13 -14.55 23.61
N THR A 74 -42.91 -15.49 24.12
CA THR A 74 -42.76 -16.92 23.82
C THR A 74 -44.10 -17.61 23.61
N MET A 75 -44.16 -18.54 22.67
CA MET A 75 -45.36 -19.35 22.41
C MET A 75 -44.97 -20.81 22.25
N SER A 76 -45.63 -21.71 22.98
CA SER A 76 -45.48 -23.16 22.81
C SER A 76 -46.70 -23.73 22.10
N VAL A 77 -46.50 -24.41 20.97
CA VAL A 77 -47.54 -25.19 20.30
C VAL A 77 -47.33 -26.66 20.63
N LEU A 78 -48.10 -27.18 21.59
CA LEU A 78 -47.92 -28.54 22.08
C LEU A 78 -48.45 -29.60 21.10
N THR A 79 -48.20 -30.88 21.38
CA THR A 79 -48.67 -32.00 20.57
C THR A 79 -50.19 -31.92 20.33
N ASN A 80 -50.62 -32.16 19.09
CA ASN A 80 -52.01 -32.04 18.63
C ASN A 80 -52.62 -30.63 18.74
N ALA A 81 -51.83 -29.60 19.00
CA ALA A 81 -52.26 -28.19 18.93
C ALA A 81 -52.02 -27.61 17.53
N LYS A 82 -52.70 -26.50 17.22
CA LYS A 82 -52.53 -25.74 15.98
C LYS A 82 -52.24 -24.26 16.24
N ALA A 83 -51.34 -23.67 15.47
CA ALA A 83 -51.19 -22.23 15.36
C ALA A 83 -51.27 -21.82 13.88
N ASP A 84 -51.99 -20.76 13.56
CA ASP A 84 -52.13 -20.23 12.21
C ASP A 84 -51.85 -18.72 12.17
N ALA A 85 -51.15 -18.29 11.13
CA ALA A 85 -50.85 -16.88 10.86
C ALA A 85 -50.12 -16.17 12.03
N THR A 86 -49.30 -16.90 12.80
CA THR A 86 -48.46 -16.32 13.85
C THR A 86 -47.40 -15.40 13.25
N ARG A 87 -47.24 -14.20 13.80
CA ARG A 87 -46.18 -13.24 13.45
C ARG A 87 -45.13 -13.19 14.56
N ILE A 88 -43.88 -13.48 14.23
CA ILE A 88 -42.76 -13.50 15.16
C ILE A 88 -41.79 -12.37 14.81
N ASP A 89 -41.83 -11.29 15.57
CA ASP A 89 -40.96 -10.13 15.40
C ASP A 89 -39.62 -10.32 16.16
N ASN A 90 -38.73 -9.34 16.04
CA ASN A 90 -37.40 -9.35 16.66
C ASN A 90 -37.44 -9.73 18.15
N GLY A 91 -36.66 -10.75 18.51
CA GLY A 91 -36.55 -11.27 19.89
C GLY A 91 -37.71 -12.18 20.35
N GLY A 92 -38.76 -12.36 19.54
CA GLY A 92 -39.84 -13.30 19.81
C GLY A 92 -39.47 -14.75 19.47
N VAL A 93 -40.06 -15.71 20.19
CA VAL A 93 -39.78 -17.15 19.98
C VAL A 93 -41.07 -17.98 19.94
N MET A 94 -41.15 -18.89 18.98
CA MET A 94 -42.21 -19.91 18.89
C MET A 94 -41.60 -21.31 18.91
N ASP A 95 -42.01 -22.14 19.86
CA ASP A 95 -41.62 -23.55 19.95
C ASP A 95 -42.78 -24.45 19.47
N VAL A 96 -42.52 -25.28 18.46
CA VAL A 96 -43.55 -26.09 17.78
C VAL A 96 -43.27 -27.57 17.98
N THR A 97 -44.17 -28.24 18.70
CA THR A 97 -44.28 -29.71 18.81
C THR A 97 -45.60 -30.22 18.19
N GLY A 98 -46.57 -29.32 17.97
CA GLY A 98 -47.79 -29.55 17.21
C GLY A 98 -47.67 -29.06 15.76
N ASN A 99 -48.69 -28.34 15.27
CA ASN A 99 -48.73 -27.83 13.89
C ASN A 99 -48.76 -26.30 13.84
N ALA A 100 -47.89 -25.70 13.04
CA ALA A 100 -47.87 -24.27 12.75
C ALA A 100 -48.07 -24.03 11.25
N THR A 101 -49.01 -23.16 10.87
CA THR A 101 -49.28 -22.82 9.46
C THR A 101 -49.16 -21.33 9.22
N ASN A 102 -48.66 -20.95 8.04
CA ASN A 102 -48.58 -19.56 7.57
C ASN A 102 -47.84 -18.62 8.55
N THR A 103 -46.81 -19.13 9.24
CA THR A 103 -46.04 -18.33 10.19
C THR A 103 -45.21 -17.28 9.44
N ILE A 104 -45.19 -16.05 9.93
CA ILE A 104 -44.38 -14.95 9.39
C ILE A 104 -43.30 -14.62 10.42
N ILE A 105 -42.04 -14.71 10.02
CA ILE A 105 -40.89 -14.37 10.88
C ILE A 105 -40.26 -13.06 10.35
N ASN A 106 -40.27 -12.02 11.19
CA ASN A 106 -39.74 -10.68 10.92
C ASN A 106 -38.64 -10.32 11.93
N GLY A 107 -37.69 -11.23 12.15
CA GLY A 107 -36.55 -11.06 13.06
C GLY A 107 -36.58 -11.98 14.28
N GLY A 108 -37.66 -12.72 14.50
CA GLY A 108 -37.77 -13.69 15.59
C GLY A 108 -37.22 -15.08 15.26
N THR A 109 -37.54 -16.05 16.12
CA THR A 109 -37.15 -17.46 15.95
C THR A 109 -38.36 -18.39 15.98
N GLN A 110 -38.46 -19.31 15.02
CA GLN A 110 -39.35 -20.47 15.08
C GLN A 110 -38.51 -21.74 15.28
N ASN A 111 -38.74 -22.48 16.34
CA ASN A 111 -38.14 -23.79 16.59
C ASN A 111 -39.18 -24.88 16.31
N ILE A 112 -38.87 -25.80 15.40
CA ILE A 112 -39.69 -26.96 15.08
C ILE A 112 -39.03 -28.15 15.76
N ASN A 113 -39.60 -28.56 16.88
CA ASN A 113 -39.11 -29.64 17.73
C ASN A 113 -39.62 -30.99 17.23
N ASN A 114 -39.22 -32.07 17.90
CA ASN A 114 -39.61 -33.44 17.54
C ASN A 114 -41.15 -33.59 17.39
N HIS A 115 -41.60 -34.16 16.27
CA HIS A 115 -43.01 -34.26 15.83
C HIS A 115 -43.69 -32.93 15.46
N GLY A 116 -43.02 -31.80 15.63
CA GLY A 116 -43.50 -30.50 15.18
C GLY A 116 -43.55 -30.41 13.66
N ILE A 117 -44.59 -29.80 13.13
CA ILE A 117 -44.78 -29.56 11.70
C ILE A 117 -45.03 -28.07 11.48
N ALA A 118 -44.25 -27.44 10.60
CA ALA A 118 -44.51 -26.09 10.10
C ALA A 118 -44.78 -26.11 8.60
N THR A 119 -45.84 -25.44 8.13
CA THR A 119 -46.17 -25.36 6.71
C THR A 119 -46.38 -23.91 6.27
N GLY A 120 -45.74 -23.53 5.17
CA GLY A 120 -45.88 -22.19 4.58
C GLY A 120 -45.27 -21.08 5.43
N THR A 121 -44.18 -21.35 6.15
CA THR A 121 -43.46 -20.32 6.90
C THR A 121 -42.79 -19.34 5.93
N ASN A 122 -43.00 -18.04 6.12
CA ASN A 122 -42.29 -16.98 5.42
C ASN A 122 -41.30 -16.29 6.37
N ILE A 123 -40.01 -16.38 6.07
CA ILE A 123 -38.94 -15.76 6.85
C ILE A 123 -38.48 -14.50 6.10
N ASN A 124 -38.93 -13.34 6.57
CA ASN A 124 -38.50 -12.01 6.08
C ASN A 124 -37.32 -11.45 6.88
N GLY A 125 -37.06 -12.01 8.06
CA GLY A 125 -35.89 -11.80 8.89
C GLY A 125 -35.87 -12.83 10.02
N GLY A 126 -34.71 -13.09 10.61
CA GLY A 126 -34.59 -14.06 11.71
C GLY A 126 -34.42 -15.50 11.21
N THR A 127 -34.87 -16.47 12.02
CA THR A 127 -34.47 -17.88 11.85
C THR A 127 -35.61 -18.88 12.05
N GLN A 128 -35.67 -19.91 11.20
CA GLN A 128 -36.41 -21.14 11.45
C GLN A 128 -35.42 -22.29 11.72
N ASN A 129 -35.47 -22.88 12.91
CA ASN A 129 -34.69 -24.06 13.29
C ASN A 129 -35.55 -25.31 13.20
N ILE A 130 -35.14 -26.27 12.38
CA ILE A 130 -35.77 -27.59 12.25
C ILE A 130 -34.88 -28.58 13.00
N LYS A 131 -35.30 -28.91 14.22
CA LYS A 131 -34.54 -29.79 15.11
C LYS A 131 -34.83 -31.26 14.78
N SER A 132 -34.14 -32.15 15.48
CA SER A 132 -34.33 -33.60 15.37
C SER A 132 -35.81 -34.01 15.44
N GLY A 133 -36.30 -34.68 14.39
CA GLY A 133 -37.68 -35.13 14.25
C GLY A 133 -38.71 -34.05 13.91
N GLY A 134 -38.29 -32.79 13.76
CA GLY A 134 -39.12 -31.69 13.29
C GLY A 134 -39.23 -31.67 11.76
N LYS A 135 -40.36 -31.17 11.23
CA LYS A 135 -40.60 -31.04 9.79
C LYS A 135 -41.06 -29.64 9.40
N ALA A 136 -40.41 -29.04 8.41
CA ALA A 136 -40.89 -27.85 7.72
C ALA A 136 -41.26 -28.16 6.27
N ASP A 137 -42.32 -27.55 5.78
CA ASP A 137 -42.80 -27.69 4.41
C ASP A 137 -43.08 -26.33 3.78
N THR A 138 -42.58 -26.10 2.56
CA THR A 138 -42.77 -24.89 1.76
C THR A 138 -42.31 -23.59 2.44
N THR A 139 -41.13 -23.60 3.06
CA THR A 139 -40.56 -22.39 3.68
C THR A 139 -40.02 -21.44 2.61
N ILE A 140 -40.34 -20.14 2.73
CA ILE A 140 -39.74 -19.06 1.93
C ILE A 140 -38.67 -18.36 2.78
N ILE A 141 -37.46 -18.25 2.26
CA ILE A 141 -36.29 -17.70 2.96
C ILE A 141 -35.83 -16.44 2.22
N SER A 142 -36.22 -15.29 2.73
CA SER A 142 -35.91 -13.98 2.10
C SER A 142 -34.52 -13.46 2.49
N SER A 143 -34.12 -12.33 1.90
CA SER A 143 -32.84 -11.67 2.19
C SER A 143 -32.59 -11.48 3.69
N GLY A 144 -31.39 -11.85 4.15
CA GLY A 144 -30.96 -11.74 5.56
C GLY A 144 -31.55 -12.79 6.50
N SER A 145 -32.35 -13.73 5.99
CA SER A 145 -33.04 -14.77 6.76
C SER A 145 -32.35 -16.13 6.69
N ARG A 146 -32.64 -16.99 7.67
CA ARG A 146 -32.02 -18.32 7.76
C ARG A 146 -33.05 -19.43 8.03
N GLN A 147 -32.92 -20.52 7.30
CA GLN A 147 -33.47 -21.83 7.70
C GLN A 147 -32.32 -22.75 8.09
N VAL A 148 -32.43 -23.38 9.25
CA VAL A 148 -31.42 -24.29 9.79
C VAL A 148 -32.04 -25.67 9.94
N VAL A 149 -31.48 -26.66 9.24
CA VAL A 149 -31.87 -28.07 9.35
C VAL A 149 -30.81 -28.79 10.17
N GLU A 150 -31.15 -29.14 11.40
CA GLU A 150 -30.28 -29.91 12.29
C GLU A 150 -30.34 -31.40 11.97
N LYS A 151 -29.50 -32.18 12.66
CA LYS A 151 -29.48 -33.64 12.56
C LYS A 151 -30.89 -34.22 12.77
N ASP A 152 -31.30 -35.08 11.84
CA ASP A 152 -32.60 -35.76 11.78
C ASP A 152 -33.81 -34.81 11.65
N GLY A 153 -33.58 -33.53 11.34
CA GLY A 153 -34.62 -32.58 10.92
C GLY A 153 -34.92 -32.71 9.42
N THR A 154 -36.14 -32.37 9.00
CA THR A 154 -36.57 -32.46 7.59
C THR A 154 -37.17 -31.16 7.08
N ALA A 155 -36.61 -30.61 6.00
CA ALA A 155 -37.19 -29.52 5.22
C ALA A 155 -37.64 -30.03 3.84
N THR A 156 -38.85 -29.68 3.42
CA THR A 156 -39.34 -29.94 2.06
C THR A 156 -39.78 -28.65 1.37
N GLY A 157 -39.41 -28.46 0.11
CA GLY A 157 -39.87 -27.33 -0.70
C GLY A 157 -39.34 -25.95 -0.27
N SER A 158 -38.14 -25.89 0.33
CA SER A 158 -37.53 -24.62 0.73
C SER A 158 -37.16 -23.77 -0.49
N ASN A 159 -37.68 -22.54 -0.55
CA ASN A 159 -37.36 -21.56 -1.58
C ASN A 159 -36.41 -20.52 -0.98
N ILE A 160 -35.17 -20.48 -1.47
CA ILE A 160 -34.13 -19.57 -0.99
C ILE A 160 -33.99 -18.43 -1.99
N SER A 161 -34.46 -17.24 -1.60
CA SER A 161 -34.33 -16.04 -2.43
C SER A 161 -32.95 -15.40 -2.29
N ALA A 162 -32.66 -14.43 -3.14
CA ALA A 162 -31.41 -13.66 -3.08
C ALA A 162 -31.19 -13.08 -1.66
N GLY A 163 -29.99 -13.31 -1.11
CA GLY A 163 -29.58 -12.93 0.25
C GLY A 163 -30.13 -13.84 1.37
N GLY A 164 -30.99 -14.81 1.07
CA GLY A 164 -31.46 -15.82 2.02
C GLY A 164 -30.48 -16.99 2.16
N SER A 165 -30.53 -17.70 3.29
CA SER A 165 -29.61 -18.82 3.56
C SER A 165 -30.32 -20.07 4.06
N LEU A 166 -30.00 -21.20 3.42
CA LEU A 166 -30.30 -22.54 3.92
C LEU A 166 -29.02 -23.17 4.49
N ILE A 167 -29.08 -23.57 5.76
CA ILE A 167 -28.00 -24.23 6.48
C ILE A 167 -28.44 -25.65 6.79
N VAL A 168 -27.74 -26.66 6.27
CA VAL A 168 -28.02 -28.07 6.53
C VAL A 168 -26.83 -28.69 7.24
N TYR A 169 -27.01 -29.05 8.50
CA TYR A 169 -25.99 -29.75 9.28
C TYR A 169 -25.91 -31.24 8.91
N THR A 170 -24.85 -31.89 9.38
CA THR A 170 -24.66 -33.34 9.18
C THR A 170 -25.86 -34.11 9.72
N GLY A 171 -26.47 -34.96 8.88
CA GLY A 171 -27.67 -35.73 9.23
C GLY A 171 -29.00 -35.01 8.98
N GLY A 172 -29.01 -33.76 8.49
CA GLY A 172 -30.22 -33.05 8.09
C GLY A 172 -30.69 -33.43 6.69
N ILE A 173 -32.01 -33.35 6.46
CA ILE A 173 -32.66 -33.69 5.19
C ILE A 173 -33.33 -32.44 4.60
N ALA A 174 -33.03 -32.10 3.35
CA ALA A 174 -33.65 -30.98 2.63
C ALA A 174 -33.97 -31.36 1.18
N HIS A 175 -35.25 -31.60 0.87
CA HIS A 175 -35.69 -32.03 -0.47
C HIS A 175 -36.53 -30.98 -1.17
N GLY A 176 -36.42 -30.94 -2.50
CA GLY A 176 -37.12 -29.94 -3.32
C GLY A 176 -36.64 -28.51 -3.04
N VAL A 177 -35.36 -28.34 -2.72
CA VAL A 177 -34.76 -27.01 -2.52
C VAL A 177 -34.78 -26.26 -3.85
N ASN A 178 -35.27 -25.02 -3.83
CA ASN A 178 -35.16 -24.09 -4.95
C ASN A 178 -34.17 -22.98 -4.57
N GLN A 179 -32.97 -23.03 -5.14
CA GLN A 179 -31.87 -22.11 -4.88
C GLN A 179 -31.86 -21.01 -5.95
N GLU A 180 -32.43 -19.84 -5.66
CA GLU A 180 -32.40 -18.71 -6.60
C GLU A 180 -30.99 -18.11 -6.70
N THR A 181 -30.70 -17.42 -7.82
CA THR A 181 -29.41 -16.74 -7.99
C THR A 181 -29.19 -15.73 -6.88
N GLY A 182 -28.01 -15.77 -6.27
CA GLY A 182 -27.67 -14.87 -5.17
C GLY A 182 -28.20 -15.33 -3.81
N SER A 183 -28.63 -16.58 -3.67
CA SER A 183 -28.89 -17.22 -2.37
C SER A 183 -27.62 -17.85 -1.78
N ALA A 184 -27.70 -18.39 -0.56
CA ALA A 184 -26.61 -19.12 0.08
C ALA A 184 -27.05 -20.52 0.55
N LEU A 185 -26.33 -21.55 0.09
CA LEU A 185 -26.41 -22.92 0.63
C LEU A 185 -25.17 -23.19 1.48
N VAL A 186 -25.37 -23.56 2.75
CA VAL A 186 -24.29 -23.98 3.67
C VAL A 186 -24.51 -25.43 4.03
N ALA A 187 -23.60 -26.31 3.60
CA ALA A 187 -23.75 -27.75 3.74
C ALA A 187 -22.41 -28.49 3.84
N ASN A 188 -22.48 -29.79 4.12
CA ASN A 188 -21.35 -30.69 4.09
C ASN A 188 -21.74 -32.05 3.49
N THR A 189 -20.76 -32.82 3.04
CA THR A 189 -20.96 -34.17 2.50
C THR A 189 -20.95 -35.27 3.59
N GLY A 190 -21.10 -34.91 4.86
CA GLY A 190 -21.05 -35.83 5.98
C GLY A 190 -22.18 -36.86 6.00
N ALA A 191 -22.01 -37.89 6.85
CA ALA A 191 -22.95 -39.01 6.92
C ALA A 191 -24.38 -38.54 7.26
N GLY A 192 -25.35 -38.96 6.44
CA GLY A 192 -26.77 -38.66 6.63
C GLY A 192 -27.21 -37.29 6.16
N THR A 193 -26.31 -36.43 5.64
CA THR A 193 -26.75 -35.26 4.88
C THR A 193 -27.39 -35.72 3.57
N ASP A 194 -28.62 -35.28 3.34
CA ASP A 194 -29.43 -35.63 2.18
C ASP A 194 -30.13 -34.37 1.65
N ILE A 195 -29.59 -33.81 0.58
CA ILE A 195 -30.09 -32.58 -0.04
C ILE A 195 -30.37 -32.83 -1.51
N GLU A 196 -31.54 -32.43 -1.97
CA GLU A 196 -31.95 -32.49 -3.37
C GLU A 196 -32.67 -31.20 -3.76
N GLY A 197 -32.31 -30.63 -4.90
CA GLY A 197 -32.93 -29.40 -5.36
C GLY A 197 -32.54 -28.97 -6.76
N TYR A 198 -32.93 -27.75 -7.11
CA TYR A 198 -32.59 -27.07 -8.35
C TYR A 198 -31.91 -25.74 -8.03
N ASN A 199 -30.89 -25.42 -8.82
CA ASN A 199 -30.23 -24.11 -8.83
C ASN A 199 -30.22 -23.55 -10.25
N LYS A 200 -29.53 -22.42 -10.46
CA LYS A 200 -29.46 -21.73 -11.76
C LYS A 200 -28.85 -22.57 -12.90
N LEU A 201 -28.10 -23.63 -12.60
CA LEU A 201 -27.44 -24.48 -13.59
C LEU A 201 -28.27 -25.73 -13.89
N SER A 202 -28.69 -26.46 -12.86
CA SER A 202 -29.40 -27.72 -13.00
C SER A 202 -30.00 -28.20 -11.69
N HIS A 203 -30.55 -29.43 -11.72
CA HIS A 203 -30.73 -30.24 -10.53
C HIS A 203 -29.36 -30.49 -9.83
N PHE A 204 -29.35 -30.45 -8.51
CA PHE A 204 -28.17 -30.71 -7.68
C PHE A 204 -28.51 -31.63 -6.51
N THR A 205 -27.50 -32.36 -6.02
CA THR A 205 -27.65 -33.31 -4.93
C THR A 205 -26.48 -33.23 -3.96
N ILE A 206 -26.73 -33.48 -2.68
CA ILE A 206 -25.73 -33.84 -1.67
C ILE A 206 -26.26 -35.06 -0.92
N THR A 207 -25.87 -36.26 -1.37
CA THR A 207 -26.45 -37.52 -0.88
C THR A 207 -25.38 -38.59 -0.80
N GLY A 208 -25.43 -39.46 0.21
CA GLY A 208 -24.55 -40.64 0.28
C GLY A 208 -23.05 -40.33 0.32
N GLY A 209 -22.67 -39.12 0.76
CA GLY A 209 -21.27 -38.68 0.75
C GLY A 209 -20.78 -38.15 -0.60
N GLU A 210 -21.67 -37.84 -1.55
CA GLU A 210 -21.32 -37.18 -2.80
C GLU A 210 -22.18 -35.92 -3.01
N ALA A 211 -21.53 -34.79 -3.25
CA ALA A 211 -22.15 -33.57 -3.75
C ALA A 211 -22.02 -33.48 -5.27
N ASN A 212 -23.05 -33.07 -5.99
CA ASN A 212 -23.02 -32.96 -7.45
C ASN A 212 -23.82 -31.74 -7.94
N TYR A 213 -23.26 -30.98 -8.89
CA TYR A 213 -23.85 -29.75 -9.47
C TYR A 213 -24.16 -28.65 -8.46
N VAL A 214 -23.41 -28.59 -7.36
CA VAL A 214 -23.60 -27.58 -6.31
C VAL A 214 -23.11 -26.21 -6.80
N VAL A 215 -23.92 -25.17 -6.56
CA VAL A 215 -23.58 -23.77 -6.80
C VAL A 215 -23.43 -23.06 -5.46
N LEU A 216 -22.29 -22.42 -5.24
CA LEU A 216 -21.98 -21.68 -4.02
C LEU A 216 -21.85 -20.19 -4.36
N GLU A 217 -22.69 -19.36 -3.77
CA GLU A 217 -22.70 -17.90 -3.95
C GLU A 217 -22.85 -17.20 -2.59
N ASN A 218 -22.47 -15.91 -2.51
CA ASN A 218 -22.58 -15.05 -1.33
C ASN A 218 -21.89 -15.56 -0.07
N THR A 219 -22.62 -16.22 0.82
CA THR A 219 -22.07 -16.84 2.04
C THR A 219 -22.25 -18.35 2.00
N GLY A 220 -22.54 -18.90 0.81
CA GLY A 220 -22.69 -20.32 0.58
C GLY A 220 -21.35 -21.02 0.76
N GLU A 221 -21.39 -22.13 1.48
CA GLU A 221 -20.20 -22.91 1.81
C GLU A 221 -20.50 -24.40 1.68
N LEU A 222 -19.62 -25.12 0.98
CA LEU A 222 -19.63 -26.58 0.98
C LEU A 222 -18.33 -27.08 1.60
N THR A 223 -18.46 -27.85 2.67
CA THR A 223 -17.34 -28.62 3.22
C THR A 223 -17.40 -30.07 2.75
N VAL A 224 -16.41 -30.48 1.95
CA VAL A 224 -16.21 -31.87 1.56
C VAL A 224 -15.36 -32.56 2.63
N VAL A 225 -15.98 -33.45 3.40
CA VAL A 225 -15.34 -34.11 4.55
C VAL A 225 -14.54 -35.36 4.14
N ALA A 226 -13.73 -35.88 5.05
CA ALA A 226 -12.88 -37.05 4.79
C ALA A 226 -13.63 -38.23 4.14
N LYS A 227 -13.04 -38.83 3.10
CA LYS A 227 -13.55 -40.00 2.35
C LYS A 227 -14.84 -39.77 1.56
N THR A 228 -15.25 -38.52 1.39
CA THR A 228 -16.41 -38.13 0.59
C THR A 228 -15.97 -37.35 -0.64
N SER A 229 -16.91 -37.02 -1.53
CA SER A 229 -16.57 -36.32 -2.78
C SER A 229 -17.55 -35.22 -3.18
N ALA A 230 -17.07 -34.28 -4.00
CA ALA A 230 -17.92 -33.33 -4.72
C ALA A 230 -17.57 -33.30 -6.21
N LYS A 231 -18.58 -33.14 -7.07
CA LYS A 231 -18.43 -33.05 -8.52
C LYS A 231 -19.19 -31.87 -9.11
N ASN A 232 -18.67 -31.33 -10.21
CA ASN A 232 -19.35 -30.27 -10.97
C ASN A 232 -19.72 -29.06 -10.09
N THR A 233 -18.83 -28.66 -9.20
CA THR A 233 -19.09 -27.57 -8.25
C THR A 233 -18.76 -26.23 -8.91
N THR A 234 -19.68 -25.29 -8.88
CA THR A 234 -19.44 -23.90 -9.30
C THR A 234 -19.37 -23.01 -8.06
N VAL A 235 -18.27 -22.27 -7.94
CA VAL A 235 -18.04 -21.36 -6.82
C VAL A 235 -18.00 -19.93 -7.38
N ASP A 236 -19.06 -19.18 -7.10
CA ASP A 236 -19.24 -17.79 -7.50
C ASP A 236 -18.83 -16.82 -6.38
N ALA A 237 -19.01 -15.52 -6.63
CA ALA A 237 -18.65 -14.45 -5.71
C ALA A 237 -19.17 -14.72 -4.28
N GLY A 238 -18.24 -14.78 -3.32
CA GLY A 238 -18.49 -15.04 -1.90
C GLY A 238 -18.69 -16.52 -1.53
N GLY A 239 -18.95 -17.38 -2.51
CA GLY A 239 -19.02 -18.83 -2.31
C GLY A 239 -17.67 -19.42 -1.88
N LYS A 240 -17.72 -20.46 -1.05
CA LYS A 240 -16.52 -21.14 -0.55
C LYS A 240 -16.64 -22.67 -0.62
N LEU A 241 -15.72 -23.33 -1.32
CA LEU A 241 -15.57 -24.78 -1.30
C LEU A 241 -14.35 -25.15 -0.43
N ILE A 242 -14.56 -25.99 0.58
CA ILE A 242 -13.50 -26.51 1.45
C ILE A 242 -13.32 -28.01 1.19
N VAL A 243 -12.10 -28.43 0.86
CA VAL A 243 -11.73 -29.83 0.64
C VAL A 243 -10.82 -30.28 1.77
N GLN A 244 -11.36 -31.10 2.67
CA GLN A 244 -10.60 -31.60 3.82
C GLN A 244 -9.62 -32.72 3.44
N LYS A 245 -8.77 -33.10 4.38
CA LYS A 245 -7.94 -34.30 4.28
C LYS A 245 -8.76 -35.53 3.89
N GLU A 246 -8.26 -36.33 2.95
CA GLU A 246 -8.91 -37.53 2.38
C GLU A 246 -10.20 -37.25 1.60
N ALA A 247 -10.61 -35.98 1.43
CA ALA A 247 -11.74 -35.59 0.60
C ALA A 247 -11.30 -35.37 -0.85
N LYS A 248 -12.26 -35.51 -1.78
CA LYS A 248 -11.98 -35.40 -3.22
C LYS A 248 -12.97 -34.46 -3.90
N THR A 249 -12.47 -33.66 -4.83
CA THR A 249 -13.31 -32.92 -5.77
C THR A 249 -12.88 -33.17 -7.20
N ASP A 250 -13.86 -33.22 -8.09
CA ASP A 250 -13.63 -33.41 -9.52
C ASP A 250 -14.50 -32.44 -10.31
N THR A 251 -13.89 -31.62 -11.15
CA THR A 251 -14.56 -30.52 -11.86
C THR A 251 -15.07 -29.45 -10.90
N THR A 252 -14.20 -28.49 -10.61
CA THR A 252 -14.53 -27.31 -9.80
C THR A 252 -14.26 -26.05 -10.62
N ARG A 253 -15.29 -25.23 -10.84
CA ARG A 253 -15.15 -23.93 -11.52
C ARG A 253 -15.11 -22.81 -10.50
N LEU A 254 -14.01 -22.04 -10.49
CA LEU A 254 -13.83 -20.87 -9.62
C LEU A 254 -14.05 -19.60 -10.42
N ASN A 255 -15.22 -18.98 -10.25
CA ASN A 255 -15.54 -17.69 -10.85
C ASN A 255 -15.00 -16.54 -9.97
N ASN A 256 -15.08 -15.31 -10.48
CA ASN A 256 -14.60 -14.13 -9.78
C ASN A 256 -15.22 -13.99 -8.38
N GLY A 257 -14.36 -13.95 -7.35
CA GLY A 257 -14.74 -13.84 -5.95
C GLY A 257 -15.12 -15.17 -5.28
N GLY A 258 -15.10 -16.29 -6.00
CA GLY A 258 -15.26 -17.63 -5.44
C GLY A 258 -13.94 -18.16 -4.86
N VAL A 259 -14.04 -18.95 -3.79
CA VAL A 259 -12.87 -19.47 -3.07
C VAL A 259 -12.87 -21.00 -3.03
N LEU A 260 -11.75 -21.61 -3.44
CA LEU A 260 -11.44 -23.01 -3.18
C LEU A 260 -10.31 -23.09 -2.14
N GLU A 261 -10.61 -23.70 -1.01
CA GLU A 261 -9.64 -24.06 0.02
C GLU A 261 -9.39 -25.56 -0.02
N VAL A 262 -8.16 -25.98 -0.33
CA VAL A 262 -7.75 -27.39 -0.27
C VAL A 262 -6.80 -27.55 0.91
N GLN A 263 -7.25 -28.27 1.92
CA GLN A 263 -6.47 -28.54 3.13
C GLN A 263 -5.47 -29.68 2.88
N ASP A 264 -4.46 -29.76 3.75
CA ASP A 264 -3.41 -30.78 3.68
C ASP A 264 -4.00 -32.20 3.59
N GLY A 265 -3.69 -32.90 2.49
CA GLY A 265 -4.22 -34.25 2.22
C GLY A 265 -5.53 -34.30 1.44
N GLY A 266 -6.07 -33.16 1.01
CA GLY A 266 -7.21 -33.06 0.11
C GLY A 266 -6.82 -33.18 -1.36
N GLU A 267 -7.77 -33.61 -2.20
CA GLU A 267 -7.60 -33.80 -3.64
C GLU A 267 -8.62 -32.95 -4.43
N ALA A 268 -8.17 -32.14 -5.39
CA ALA A 268 -9.01 -31.37 -6.29
C ALA A 268 -8.53 -31.48 -7.75
N LYS A 269 -9.31 -32.16 -8.58
CA LYS A 269 -8.99 -32.37 -10.01
C LYS A 269 -9.91 -31.60 -10.93
N HIS A 270 -9.40 -31.29 -12.11
CA HIS A 270 -10.10 -30.52 -13.13
C HIS A 270 -10.60 -29.18 -12.57
N VAL A 271 -9.75 -28.50 -11.81
CA VAL A 271 -10.04 -27.13 -11.35
C VAL A 271 -9.96 -26.19 -12.54
N GLU A 272 -11.00 -25.40 -12.76
CA GLU A 272 -11.03 -24.34 -13.75
C GLU A 272 -11.05 -22.99 -13.04
N GLN A 273 -9.88 -22.36 -12.90
CA GLN A 273 -9.76 -21.05 -12.28
C GLN A 273 -10.03 -19.97 -13.33
N GLN A 274 -11.07 -19.17 -13.13
CA GLN A 274 -11.30 -17.96 -13.92
C GLN A 274 -10.57 -16.79 -13.29
N SER A 275 -10.45 -15.68 -14.04
CA SER A 275 -9.96 -14.42 -13.47
C SER A 275 -10.82 -14.01 -12.27
N GLY A 276 -10.15 -13.72 -11.17
CA GLY A 276 -10.71 -13.42 -9.85
C GLY A 276 -11.07 -14.64 -8.99
N GLY A 277 -10.93 -15.87 -9.49
CA GLY A 277 -11.12 -17.07 -8.69
C GLY A 277 -9.94 -17.27 -7.72
N ALA A 278 -10.22 -17.51 -6.44
CA ALA A 278 -9.20 -17.65 -5.41
C ALA A 278 -8.92 -19.12 -5.07
N LEU A 279 -7.64 -19.50 -5.10
CA LEU A 279 -7.16 -20.80 -4.63
C LEU A 279 -6.35 -20.63 -3.34
N ILE A 280 -6.71 -21.36 -2.28
CA ILE A 280 -5.98 -21.44 -1.02
C ILE A 280 -5.45 -22.86 -0.86
N ALA A 281 -4.12 -23.01 -0.79
CA ALA A 281 -3.47 -24.31 -0.74
C ALA A 281 -2.08 -24.28 -0.10
N SER A 282 -1.53 -25.48 0.15
CA SER A 282 -0.15 -25.70 0.57
C SER A 282 0.54 -26.72 -0.34
N THR A 283 1.87 -26.69 -0.40
CA THR A 283 2.68 -27.72 -1.07
C THR A 283 2.96 -28.95 -0.19
N THR A 284 2.15 -29.22 0.83
CA THR A 284 2.29 -30.43 1.65
C THR A 284 2.14 -31.68 0.78
N SER A 285 2.91 -32.74 1.08
CA SER A 285 3.00 -33.95 0.24
C SER A 285 1.68 -34.67 -0.03
N GLY A 286 0.67 -34.49 0.83
CA GLY A 286 -0.66 -35.06 0.66
C GLY A 286 -1.61 -34.25 -0.20
N THR A 287 -1.29 -32.99 -0.51
CA THR A 287 -2.13 -32.10 -1.31
C THR A 287 -1.99 -32.43 -2.79
N LEU A 288 -3.11 -32.65 -3.48
CA LEU A 288 -3.16 -32.89 -4.92
C LEU A 288 -4.17 -31.95 -5.58
N ILE A 289 -3.70 -31.02 -6.40
CA ILE A 289 -4.54 -30.07 -7.13
C ILE A 289 -4.09 -30.04 -8.58
N GLU A 290 -5.01 -30.19 -9.53
CA GLU A 290 -4.71 -30.18 -10.96
C GLU A 290 -5.82 -29.45 -11.72
N GLY A 291 -5.44 -28.59 -12.67
CA GLY A 291 -6.43 -27.76 -13.36
C GLY A 291 -5.86 -26.84 -14.44
N THR A 292 -6.70 -25.93 -14.89
CA THR A 292 -6.36 -24.82 -15.79
C THR A 292 -6.48 -23.51 -15.02
N ASN A 293 -5.46 -22.66 -15.10
CA ASN A 293 -5.40 -21.39 -14.38
C ASN A 293 -6.13 -20.27 -15.16
N SER A 294 -6.22 -19.07 -14.57
CA SER A 294 -6.92 -17.93 -15.18
C SER A 294 -6.27 -17.35 -16.43
N TYR A 295 -5.04 -17.78 -16.77
CA TYR A 295 -4.34 -17.45 -18.01
C TYR A 295 -4.51 -18.53 -19.10
N GLY A 296 -5.18 -19.64 -18.78
CA GLY A 296 -5.43 -20.75 -19.72
C GLY A 296 -4.35 -21.84 -19.71
N ASP A 297 -3.34 -21.74 -18.85
CA ASP A 297 -2.29 -22.75 -18.73
C ASP A 297 -2.67 -23.85 -17.74
N ALA A 298 -2.17 -25.06 -17.99
CA ALA A 298 -2.26 -26.13 -17.01
C ALA A 298 -1.40 -25.81 -15.77
N PHE A 299 -1.97 -26.02 -14.57
CA PHE A 299 -1.29 -25.86 -13.29
C PHE A 299 -1.46 -27.10 -12.41
N TYR A 300 -0.55 -27.28 -11.46
CA TYR A 300 -0.68 -28.33 -10.45
C TYR A 300 -0.04 -27.98 -9.12
N ILE A 301 -0.51 -28.65 -8.07
CA ILE A 301 0.15 -28.81 -6.77
C ILE A 301 0.16 -30.30 -6.46
N ARG A 302 1.31 -30.96 -6.51
CA ARG A 302 1.44 -32.40 -6.23
C ARG A 302 2.88 -32.76 -5.94
N ASN A 303 3.11 -33.84 -5.20
CA ASN A 303 4.46 -34.35 -4.90
C ASN A 303 5.40 -33.27 -4.34
N SER A 304 4.87 -32.41 -3.46
CA SER A 304 5.60 -31.27 -2.88
C SER A 304 6.12 -30.24 -3.91
N GLU A 305 5.46 -30.13 -5.06
CA GLU A 305 5.74 -29.09 -6.05
C GLU A 305 4.44 -28.38 -6.48
N ALA A 306 4.46 -27.05 -6.47
CA ALA A 306 3.47 -26.20 -7.13
C ALA A 306 4.04 -25.65 -8.44
N LYS A 307 3.27 -25.70 -9.53
CA LYS A 307 3.68 -25.16 -10.84
C LYS A 307 2.56 -24.41 -11.54
N ASN A 308 2.87 -23.25 -12.12
CA ASN A 308 1.95 -22.38 -12.87
C ASN A 308 0.72 -21.93 -12.05
N VAL A 309 0.85 -21.89 -10.73
CA VAL A 309 -0.24 -21.47 -9.83
C VAL A 309 -0.47 -19.98 -9.97
N VAL A 310 -1.73 -19.57 -10.05
CA VAL A 310 -2.11 -18.15 -10.07
C VAL A 310 -2.83 -17.81 -8.76
N LEU A 311 -2.31 -16.79 -8.07
CA LEU A 311 -2.84 -16.30 -6.80
C LEU A 311 -3.42 -14.91 -7.02
N GLU A 312 -4.73 -14.78 -6.84
CA GLU A 312 -5.47 -13.54 -7.04
C GLU A 312 -6.62 -13.43 -6.03
N ASN A 313 -7.06 -12.20 -5.74
CA ASN A 313 -8.06 -11.94 -4.70
C ASN A 313 -7.65 -12.54 -3.36
N ALA A 314 -8.44 -13.46 -2.79
CA ALA A 314 -8.12 -14.14 -1.53
C ALA A 314 -7.17 -15.35 -1.70
N GLY A 315 -6.63 -15.56 -2.91
CA GLY A 315 -5.79 -16.70 -3.23
C GLY A 315 -4.47 -16.67 -2.44
N SER A 316 -4.12 -17.81 -1.85
CA SER A 316 -2.90 -17.94 -1.05
C SER A 316 -2.22 -19.29 -1.21
N LEU A 317 -0.89 -19.28 -1.31
CA LEU A 317 -0.07 -20.48 -1.35
C LEU A 317 0.98 -20.46 -0.24
N THR A 318 1.00 -21.54 0.55
CA THR A 318 2.09 -21.81 1.49
C THR A 318 3.04 -22.83 0.88
N VAL A 319 4.29 -22.43 0.62
CA VAL A 319 5.35 -23.32 0.16
C VAL A 319 6.12 -23.85 1.36
N VAL A 320 5.82 -25.07 1.79
CA VAL A 320 6.40 -25.67 3.01
C VAL A 320 7.89 -26.02 2.85
N THR A 321 8.61 -26.20 3.96
CA THR A 321 10.02 -26.60 3.94
C THR A 321 10.24 -27.90 3.16
N GLY A 322 11.29 -27.94 2.32
CA GLY A 322 11.62 -29.10 1.48
C GLY A 322 10.77 -29.23 0.20
N SER A 323 9.80 -28.34 0.00
CA SER A 323 8.97 -28.27 -1.21
C SER A 323 9.39 -27.12 -2.12
N ARG A 324 8.82 -27.07 -3.34
CA ARG A 324 9.12 -26.01 -4.30
C ARG A 324 7.88 -25.46 -5.00
N ALA A 325 7.90 -24.17 -5.32
CA ALA A 325 6.97 -23.55 -6.26
C ALA A 325 7.71 -23.04 -7.51
N VAL A 326 7.05 -23.09 -8.66
CA VAL A 326 7.65 -22.76 -9.96
C VAL A 326 6.65 -21.96 -10.77
N ASP A 327 7.12 -20.86 -11.36
CA ASP A 327 6.34 -20.03 -12.28
C ASP A 327 5.00 -19.60 -11.67
N THR A 328 5.01 -19.22 -10.38
CA THR A 328 3.81 -18.75 -9.67
C THR A 328 3.54 -17.31 -10.05
N ILE A 329 2.30 -16.98 -10.45
CA ILE A 329 1.87 -15.62 -10.74
C ILE A 329 1.05 -15.11 -9.56
N ILE A 330 1.46 -13.98 -8.99
CA ILE A 330 0.78 -13.33 -7.86
C ILE A 330 0.20 -12.01 -8.34
N ASN A 331 -1.12 -11.98 -8.53
CA ASN A 331 -1.90 -10.81 -8.89
C ASN A 331 -2.39 -10.06 -7.63
N ALA A 332 -3.21 -9.03 -7.82
CA ALA A 332 -3.73 -8.19 -6.75
C ALA A 332 -4.36 -9.00 -5.60
N ASN A 333 -3.93 -8.70 -4.37
CA ASN A 333 -4.31 -9.34 -3.11
C ASN A 333 -3.90 -10.82 -2.97
N GLY A 334 -3.34 -11.44 -4.01
CA GLY A 334 -2.74 -12.76 -3.93
C GLY A 334 -1.53 -12.76 -2.99
N LYS A 335 -1.34 -13.87 -2.28
CA LYS A 335 -0.27 -14.01 -1.29
C LYS A 335 0.47 -15.33 -1.39
N MET A 336 1.80 -15.28 -1.40
CA MET A 336 2.64 -16.46 -1.30
C MET A 336 3.58 -16.39 -0.10
N ASP A 337 3.50 -17.37 0.80
CA ASP A 337 4.37 -17.53 1.95
C ASP A 337 5.37 -18.68 1.68
N VAL A 338 6.67 -18.38 1.66
CA VAL A 338 7.71 -19.32 1.24
C VAL A 338 8.59 -19.72 2.41
N TYR A 339 8.47 -20.98 2.83
CA TYR A 339 9.34 -21.67 3.80
C TYR A 339 10.28 -22.69 3.13
N GLY A 340 10.01 -23.03 1.86
CA GLY A 340 10.81 -23.91 1.02
C GLY A 340 11.59 -23.13 -0.04
N LYS A 341 11.32 -23.44 -1.31
CA LYS A 341 11.92 -22.76 -2.45
C LYS A 341 10.87 -22.26 -3.44
N ASP A 342 11.07 -21.09 -4.03
CA ASP A 342 10.35 -20.70 -5.25
C ASP A 342 11.31 -20.32 -6.38
N VAL A 343 10.85 -20.45 -7.61
CA VAL A 343 11.61 -20.11 -8.83
C VAL A 343 10.67 -19.44 -9.83
N GLY A 344 11.08 -18.28 -10.37
CA GLY A 344 10.38 -17.63 -11.48
C GLY A 344 9.04 -16.99 -11.08
N THR A 345 8.87 -16.61 -9.81
CA THR A 345 7.64 -15.97 -9.34
C THR A 345 7.45 -14.61 -10.02
N VAL A 346 6.25 -14.32 -10.52
CA VAL A 346 5.89 -13.00 -11.06
C VAL A 346 4.98 -12.29 -10.08
N LEU A 347 5.39 -11.12 -9.59
CA LEU A 347 4.66 -10.32 -8.60
C LEU A 347 4.05 -9.09 -9.27
N ASN A 348 2.80 -9.20 -9.71
CA ASN A 348 2.05 -8.09 -10.29
C ASN A 348 1.55 -7.12 -9.19
N SER A 349 0.99 -5.98 -9.61
CA SER A 349 0.48 -4.93 -8.71
C SER A 349 -0.36 -5.48 -7.55
N ALA A 350 -0.01 -5.09 -6.32
CA ALA A 350 -0.63 -5.52 -5.06
C ALA A 350 -0.56 -7.03 -4.75
N GLY A 351 0.21 -7.82 -5.52
CA GLY A 351 0.59 -9.18 -5.16
C GLY A 351 1.72 -9.17 -4.12
N THR A 352 1.69 -10.12 -3.20
CA THR A 352 2.66 -10.18 -2.09
C THR A 352 3.37 -11.53 -2.00
N GLN A 353 4.68 -11.49 -1.77
CA GLN A 353 5.48 -12.67 -1.52
C GLN A 353 6.35 -12.45 -0.27
N THR A 354 6.36 -13.42 0.64
CA THR A 354 7.24 -13.41 1.82
C THR A 354 8.17 -14.61 1.80
N ILE A 355 9.48 -14.35 1.80
CA ILE A 355 10.52 -15.38 1.86
C ILE A 355 10.99 -15.49 3.30
N TYR A 356 10.61 -16.57 3.98
CA TYR A 356 10.95 -16.78 5.39
C TYR A 356 12.40 -17.21 5.59
N ALA A 357 12.86 -17.18 6.84
CA ALA A 357 14.20 -17.64 7.20
C ALA A 357 14.48 -19.06 6.68
N SER A 358 15.68 -19.29 6.16
CA SER A 358 16.11 -20.54 5.49
C SER A 358 15.41 -20.88 4.17
N ALA A 359 14.44 -20.08 3.72
CA ALA A 359 13.83 -20.24 2.39
C ALA A 359 14.66 -19.54 1.31
N THR A 360 14.43 -19.96 0.06
CA THR A 360 15.11 -19.39 -1.12
C THR A 360 14.10 -18.99 -2.20
N SER A 361 14.26 -17.81 -2.78
CA SER A 361 13.53 -17.36 -3.98
C SER A 361 14.52 -17.09 -5.10
N ASP A 362 14.33 -17.68 -6.27
CA ASP A 362 15.20 -17.47 -7.42
C ASP A 362 14.42 -16.83 -8.57
N LYS A 363 14.98 -15.78 -9.16
CA LYS A 363 14.45 -15.12 -10.38
C LYS A 363 13.03 -14.58 -10.22
N ALA A 364 12.71 -14.02 -9.06
CA ALA A 364 11.46 -13.30 -8.89
C ALA A 364 11.43 -12.06 -9.81
N ASN A 365 10.34 -11.87 -10.55
CA ASN A 365 10.11 -10.70 -11.37
C ASN A 365 9.03 -9.81 -10.72
N ILE A 366 9.44 -8.67 -10.17
CA ILE A 366 8.58 -7.77 -9.41
C ILE A 366 8.07 -6.66 -10.34
N LYS A 367 6.76 -6.67 -10.59
CA LYS A 367 6.02 -5.79 -11.52
C LYS A 367 4.91 -5.05 -10.79
N GLY A 368 5.28 -4.31 -9.74
CA GLY A 368 4.36 -3.52 -8.92
C GLY A 368 3.86 -4.24 -7.67
N GLY A 369 4.18 -5.53 -7.53
CA GLY A 369 3.99 -6.27 -6.29
C GLY A 369 5.07 -5.97 -5.25
N LYS A 370 5.02 -6.72 -4.14
CA LYS A 370 5.94 -6.58 -3.02
C LYS A 370 6.55 -7.93 -2.64
N GLN A 371 7.88 -7.98 -2.61
CA GLN A 371 8.64 -9.11 -2.07
C GLN A 371 9.29 -8.71 -0.75
N THR A 372 9.04 -9.46 0.33
CA THR A 372 9.74 -9.30 1.61
C THR A 372 10.68 -10.48 1.83
N VAL A 373 11.94 -10.22 2.16
CA VAL A 373 13.01 -11.22 2.23
C VAL A 373 13.61 -11.29 3.63
N TYR A 374 13.22 -12.33 4.38
CA TYR A 374 13.87 -12.79 5.62
C TYR A 374 14.84 -13.96 5.37
N GLY A 375 14.70 -14.65 4.24
CA GLY A 375 15.58 -15.72 3.76
C GLY A 375 16.62 -15.22 2.76
N LEU A 376 16.78 -15.94 1.64
CA LEU A 376 17.66 -15.58 0.52
C LEU A 376 16.84 -15.37 -0.76
N ALA A 377 17.04 -14.25 -1.46
CA ALA A 377 16.53 -14.07 -2.82
C ALA A 377 17.67 -13.85 -3.82
N THR A 378 17.68 -14.59 -4.93
CA THR A 378 18.72 -14.53 -5.96
C THR A 378 18.16 -14.10 -7.30
N GLU A 379 18.93 -13.30 -8.04
CA GLU A 379 18.62 -12.90 -9.43
C GLU A 379 17.22 -12.25 -9.58
N ALA A 380 16.74 -11.57 -8.54
CA ALA A 380 15.47 -10.85 -8.60
C ALA A 380 15.55 -9.69 -9.59
N ASN A 381 14.50 -9.49 -10.38
CA ASN A 381 14.35 -8.37 -11.30
C ASN A 381 13.23 -7.45 -10.80
N ILE A 382 13.55 -6.21 -10.46
CA ILE A 382 12.59 -5.19 -10.00
C ILE A 382 12.29 -4.27 -11.17
N GLU A 383 11.22 -4.56 -11.93
CA GLU A 383 10.73 -3.69 -13.01
C GLU A 383 9.91 -2.53 -12.42
N SER A 384 9.10 -2.82 -11.41
CA SER A 384 8.37 -1.83 -10.60
C SER A 384 7.98 -2.44 -9.24
N GLY A 385 7.44 -1.65 -8.32
CA GLY A 385 7.08 -2.17 -6.99
C GLY A 385 8.28 -2.20 -6.03
N GLU A 386 8.26 -3.11 -5.06
CA GLU A 386 9.16 -3.07 -3.91
C GLU A 386 9.76 -4.45 -3.57
N GLN A 387 11.08 -4.48 -3.34
CA GLN A 387 11.75 -5.57 -2.62
C GLN A 387 12.24 -5.03 -1.27
N ILE A 388 11.79 -5.62 -0.16
CA ILE A 388 12.29 -5.33 1.18
C ILE A 388 13.21 -6.47 1.63
N VAL A 389 14.46 -6.15 1.92
CA VAL A 389 15.44 -7.06 2.52
C VAL A 389 15.48 -6.76 4.01
N ASP A 390 14.85 -7.62 4.81
CA ASP A 390 14.60 -7.42 6.24
C ASP A 390 15.22 -8.58 7.04
N GLY A 391 16.45 -8.40 7.52
CA GLY A 391 17.23 -9.45 8.19
C GLY A 391 17.70 -10.61 7.31
N GLY A 392 17.17 -10.73 6.08
CA GLY A 392 17.59 -11.69 5.06
C GLY A 392 18.74 -11.20 4.16
N SER A 393 18.97 -11.92 3.06
CA SER A 393 19.99 -11.57 2.05
C SER A 393 19.42 -11.58 0.63
N THR A 394 19.97 -10.73 -0.23
CA THR A 394 19.74 -10.78 -1.67
C THR A 394 21.06 -10.82 -2.44
N GLU A 395 21.08 -11.52 -3.56
CA GLU A 395 22.25 -11.62 -4.44
C GLU A 395 21.84 -11.37 -5.90
N LYS A 396 22.59 -10.51 -6.59
CA LYS A 396 22.39 -10.21 -8.02
C LYS A 396 20.99 -9.67 -8.35
N THR A 397 20.45 -8.85 -7.45
CA THR A 397 19.21 -8.12 -7.75
C THR A 397 19.47 -7.11 -8.87
N HIS A 398 18.61 -7.08 -9.88
CA HIS A 398 18.59 -6.08 -10.93
C HIS A 398 17.43 -5.11 -10.66
N ILE A 399 17.75 -3.84 -10.44
CA ILE A 399 16.79 -2.77 -10.28
C ILE A 399 16.66 -2.06 -11.63
N ASN A 400 15.57 -2.35 -12.33
CA ASN A 400 15.20 -1.80 -13.64
C ASN A 400 14.00 -0.84 -13.53
N GLY A 401 13.77 -0.31 -12.32
CA GLY A 401 12.63 0.51 -11.94
C GLY A 401 12.39 0.34 -10.43
N GLY A 402 11.17 0.52 -9.94
CA GLY A 402 10.81 0.18 -8.55
C GLY A 402 11.79 0.62 -7.45
N THR A 403 11.80 -0.11 -6.34
CA THR A 403 12.68 0.17 -5.20
C THR A 403 13.13 -1.10 -4.49
N GLN A 404 14.41 -1.15 -4.11
CA GLN A 404 14.93 -2.11 -3.13
C GLN A 404 15.23 -1.38 -1.82
N THR A 405 14.64 -1.83 -0.72
CA THR A 405 14.88 -1.30 0.63
C THR A 405 15.64 -2.34 1.45
N VAL A 406 16.79 -1.97 2.00
CA VAL A 406 17.66 -2.84 2.81
C VAL A 406 17.67 -2.33 4.24
N GLN A 407 17.22 -3.14 5.20
CA GLN A 407 17.02 -2.70 6.58
C GLN A 407 17.21 -3.84 7.59
N ASN A 408 17.32 -3.49 8.88
CA ASN A 408 17.29 -4.44 10.01
C ASN A 408 18.25 -5.64 9.83
N TYR A 409 19.53 -5.37 9.58
CA TYR A 409 20.55 -6.41 9.32
C TYR A 409 20.37 -7.16 8.00
N GLY A 410 19.47 -6.71 7.13
CA GLY A 410 19.35 -7.17 5.76
C GLY A 410 20.60 -6.84 4.95
N LYS A 411 20.98 -7.76 4.05
CA LYS A 411 22.16 -7.61 3.18
C LYS A 411 21.80 -7.70 1.70
N ALA A 412 22.20 -6.73 0.90
CA ALA A 412 22.08 -6.78 -0.56
C ALA A 412 23.48 -6.89 -1.20
N ILE A 413 23.71 -7.92 -2.01
CA ILE A 413 25.02 -8.24 -2.58
C ILE A 413 24.93 -8.14 -4.10
N ASN A 414 25.88 -7.43 -4.72
CA ASN A 414 26.01 -7.28 -6.17
C ASN A 414 24.71 -6.81 -6.83
N THR A 415 24.14 -5.71 -6.33
CA THR A 415 22.90 -5.14 -6.91
C THR A 415 23.23 -4.27 -8.10
N ASP A 416 22.63 -4.55 -9.26
CA ASP A 416 22.74 -3.73 -10.46
C ASP A 416 21.58 -2.73 -10.51
N ILE A 417 21.88 -1.43 -10.41
CA ILE A 417 20.89 -0.34 -10.35
C ILE A 417 20.90 0.38 -11.69
N VAL A 418 20.04 -0.05 -12.61
CA VAL A 418 19.91 0.51 -13.96
C VAL A 418 18.90 1.65 -13.97
N SER A 419 17.74 1.43 -13.36
CA SER A 419 16.75 2.47 -13.12
C SER A 419 16.05 2.26 -11.78
N GLY A 420 15.45 3.30 -11.20
CA GLY A 420 14.80 3.21 -9.88
C GLY A 420 15.74 3.54 -8.72
N LEU A 421 15.54 2.89 -7.59
CA LEU A 421 16.16 3.30 -6.32
C LEU A 421 16.57 2.11 -5.44
N GLN A 422 17.78 2.16 -4.88
CA GLN A 422 18.16 1.35 -3.73
C GLN A 422 18.25 2.24 -2.48
N GLN A 423 17.49 1.91 -1.44
CA GLN A 423 17.53 2.59 -0.14
C GLN A 423 18.15 1.69 0.91
N ILE A 424 19.17 2.19 1.59
CA ILE A 424 19.82 1.50 2.70
C ILE A 424 19.43 2.25 3.96
N MET A 425 18.66 1.56 4.81
CA MET A 425 18.13 2.08 6.07
C MET A 425 19.02 1.67 7.23
N ALA A 426 18.64 2.05 8.46
CA ALA A 426 19.38 1.71 9.67
C ALA A 426 19.66 0.20 9.77
N ASN A 427 20.92 -0.14 10.06
CA ASN A 427 21.44 -1.50 10.14
C ASN A 427 21.35 -2.31 8.83
N GLY A 428 20.95 -1.72 7.71
CA GLY A 428 21.03 -2.36 6.39
C GLY A 428 22.43 -2.28 5.80
N THR A 429 22.81 -3.26 4.98
CA THR A 429 24.11 -3.25 4.27
C THR A 429 23.94 -3.59 2.79
N ALA A 430 24.45 -2.74 1.90
CA ALA A 430 24.61 -3.06 0.48
C ALA A 430 26.10 -3.23 0.15
N GLU A 431 26.47 -4.32 -0.52
CA GLU A 431 27.85 -4.64 -0.89
C GLU A 431 27.95 -4.82 -2.41
N GLY A 432 28.90 -4.13 -3.05
CA GLY A 432 29.22 -4.29 -4.46
C GLY A 432 28.11 -3.82 -5.40
N SER A 433 27.34 -2.79 -5.01
CA SER A 433 26.27 -2.26 -5.89
C SER A 433 26.86 -1.51 -7.08
N ILE A 434 26.33 -1.73 -8.28
CA ILE A 434 26.72 -1.05 -9.52
C ILE A 434 25.61 -0.07 -9.91
N ILE A 435 25.90 1.23 -9.95
CA ILE A 435 24.89 2.28 -10.16
C ILE A 435 25.05 2.86 -11.57
N ASN A 436 24.15 2.48 -12.48
CA ASN A 436 24.16 2.79 -13.91
C ASN A 436 23.07 3.82 -14.27
N GLY A 437 23.19 5.07 -13.79
CA GLY A 437 22.31 6.17 -14.21
C GLY A 437 21.17 6.57 -13.26
N CYS A 438 21.02 5.89 -12.12
CA CYS A 438 19.97 6.16 -11.13
C CYS A 438 20.55 6.28 -9.71
N SER A 439 19.77 6.03 -8.65
CA SER A 439 20.16 6.43 -7.29
C SER A 439 20.32 5.26 -6.31
N GLN A 440 21.40 5.32 -5.54
CA GLN A 440 21.55 4.63 -4.25
C GLN A 440 21.51 5.70 -3.14
N VAL A 441 20.67 5.48 -2.13
CA VAL A 441 20.53 6.37 -0.97
C VAL A 441 20.93 5.64 0.30
N VAL A 442 21.90 6.19 1.02
CA VAL A 442 22.36 5.70 2.32
C VAL A 442 21.82 6.60 3.42
N ASN A 443 20.85 6.10 4.19
CA ASN A 443 20.24 6.83 5.31
C ASN A 443 21.03 6.66 6.61
N GLU A 444 20.60 7.34 7.68
CA GLU A 444 21.17 7.22 9.02
C GLU A 444 21.31 5.75 9.45
N GLY A 445 22.54 5.35 9.83
CA GLY A 445 22.85 4.00 10.27
C GLY A 445 22.92 2.94 9.16
N GLY A 446 22.72 3.32 7.89
CA GLY A 446 22.91 2.45 6.73
C GLY A 446 24.37 2.38 6.27
N LEU A 447 24.75 1.26 5.65
CA LEU A 447 26.10 1.03 5.13
C LEU A 447 26.08 0.59 3.66
N ALA A 448 26.77 1.34 2.79
CA ALA A 448 27.13 0.91 1.44
C ALA A 448 28.62 0.58 1.37
N GLU A 449 29.00 -0.58 0.84
CA GLU A 449 30.39 -1.00 0.68
C GLU A 449 30.67 -1.33 -0.78
N ASN A 450 31.80 -0.84 -1.29
CA ASN A 450 32.31 -1.13 -2.63
C ASN A 450 31.32 -0.78 -3.76
N SER A 451 30.52 0.28 -3.58
CA SER A 451 29.65 0.76 -4.64
C SER A 451 30.47 1.29 -5.83
N VAL A 452 30.11 0.89 -7.03
CA VAL A 452 30.67 1.38 -8.29
C VAL A 452 29.71 2.39 -8.89
N LEU A 453 30.18 3.63 -9.05
CA LEU A 453 29.39 4.77 -9.49
C LEU A 453 29.73 5.08 -10.96
N ASN A 454 28.95 4.52 -11.89
CA ASN A 454 29.16 4.73 -13.33
C ASN A 454 28.54 6.07 -13.78
N ASP A 455 28.85 6.49 -15.00
CA ASP A 455 28.39 7.76 -15.58
C ASP A 455 26.85 7.92 -15.43
N GLY A 456 26.43 9.06 -14.86
CA GLY A 456 25.02 9.37 -14.57
C GLY A 456 24.47 8.71 -13.30
N GLY A 457 25.19 7.79 -12.66
CA GLY A 457 24.82 7.22 -11.36
C GLY A 457 24.93 8.24 -10.23
N THR A 458 24.01 8.19 -9.27
CA THR A 458 23.98 9.05 -8.09
C THR A 458 24.08 8.24 -6.81
N LEU A 459 25.02 8.61 -5.93
CA LEU A 459 25.10 8.10 -4.56
C LEU A 459 24.81 9.24 -3.59
N ASP A 460 23.69 9.16 -2.88
CA ASP A 460 23.27 10.10 -1.83
C ASP A 460 23.58 9.52 -0.44
N VAL A 461 24.63 10.03 0.21
CA VAL A 461 25.00 9.67 1.59
C VAL A 461 24.53 10.75 2.55
N ARG A 462 23.48 10.42 3.30
CA ARG A 462 22.84 11.35 4.24
C ARG A 462 23.61 11.43 5.56
N GLU A 463 23.18 12.36 6.40
CA GLU A 463 23.69 12.49 7.76
C GLU A 463 23.70 11.13 8.49
N LYS A 464 24.84 10.82 9.12
CA LYS A 464 25.13 9.55 9.81
C LYS A 464 25.02 8.27 8.96
N GLY A 465 24.84 8.37 7.65
CA GLY A 465 25.05 7.25 6.71
C GLY A 465 26.53 6.95 6.52
N SER A 466 26.86 5.74 6.05
CA SER A 466 28.24 5.34 5.76
C SER A 466 28.36 4.71 4.36
N ALA A 467 29.33 5.17 3.57
CA ALA A 467 29.67 4.58 2.28
C ALA A 467 31.19 4.40 2.15
N THR A 468 31.68 3.20 1.86
CA THR A 468 33.12 2.88 1.88
C THR A 468 33.54 2.17 0.61
N GLY A 469 34.81 2.36 0.21
CA GLY A 469 35.35 1.69 -0.97
C GLY A 469 34.71 2.13 -2.30
N ILE A 470 34.09 3.30 -2.33
CA ILE A 470 33.40 3.84 -3.51
C ILE A 470 34.39 3.92 -4.69
N GLN A 471 33.97 3.47 -5.87
CA GLN A 471 34.70 3.66 -7.11
C GLN A 471 33.94 4.69 -7.97
N GLN A 472 34.45 5.93 -8.04
CA GLN A 472 33.84 7.00 -8.82
C GLN A 472 34.32 6.99 -10.28
N SER A 473 33.39 7.22 -11.19
CA SER A 473 33.65 7.62 -12.57
C SER A 473 33.88 9.14 -12.67
N SER A 474 34.19 9.64 -13.86
CA SER A 474 34.35 11.09 -14.08
C SER A 474 33.02 11.85 -14.19
N GLN A 475 31.91 11.13 -14.36
CA GLN A 475 30.60 11.69 -14.71
C GLN A 475 29.49 11.17 -13.79
N ASP A 476 29.83 10.62 -12.63
CA ASP A 476 28.86 10.34 -11.58
C ASP A 476 28.48 11.58 -10.76
N ALA A 477 27.48 11.41 -9.90
CA ALA A 477 27.07 12.37 -8.89
C ALA A 477 27.21 11.77 -7.47
N LEU A 478 28.23 12.22 -6.74
CA LEU A 478 28.30 12.03 -5.29
C LEU A 478 27.55 13.17 -4.58
N VAL A 479 26.50 12.84 -3.84
CA VAL A 479 25.77 13.75 -2.95
C VAL A 479 26.08 13.35 -1.51
N ALA A 480 26.72 14.23 -0.76
CA ALA A 480 27.14 13.94 0.60
C ALA A 480 27.15 15.17 1.50
N THR A 481 27.15 14.93 2.81
CA THR A 481 27.34 15.95 3.85
C THR A 481 28.53 15.61 4.74
N THR A 482 29.21 16.61 5.28
CA THR A 482 30.28 16.42 6.29
C THR A 482 29.78 15.82 7.60
N ARG A 483 28.46 15.67 7.77
CA ARG A 483 27.82 14.93 8.88
C ARG A 483 27.51 13.47 8.57
N ALA A 484 27.87 12.97 7.39
CA ALA A 484 27.93 11.52 7.16
C ALA A 484 28.90 10.88 8.18
N THR A 485 28.63 9.64 8.56
CA THR A 485 29.51 8.90 9.50
C THR A 485 30.87 8.67 8.85
N ARG A 486 30.86 8.22 7.59
CA ARG A 486 32.06 7.97 6.81
C ARG A 486 31.73 7.89 5.32
N VAL A 487 32.49 8.58 4.48
CA VAL A 487 32.45 8.42 3.01
C VAL A 487 33.88 8.21 2.53
N THR A 488 34.22 7.09 1.92
CA THR A 488 35.58 6.86 1.39
C THR A 488 35.57 6.16 0.04
N GLY A 489 36.53 6.50 -0.80
CA GLY A 489 36.64 5.89 -2.12
C GLY A 489 37.85 6.34 -2.91
N THR A 490 37.85 5.95 -4.18
CA THR A 490 38.84 6.31 -5.19
C THR A 490 38.14 6.94 -6.38
N ARG A 491 38.71 8.04 -6.88
CA ARG A 491 38.26 8.76 -8.07
C ARG A 491 38.73 8.06 -9.35
N ALA A 492 38.13 8.43 -10.49
CA ALA A 492 38.53 7.93 -11.81
C ALA A 492 40.01 8.20 -12.16
N ASP A 493 40.62 9.24 -11.59
CA ASP A 493 42.04 9.58 -11.74
C ASP A 493 42.98 8.82 -10.76
N GLY A 494 42.43 7.93 -9.93
CA GLY A 494 43.16 7.12 -8.96
C GLY A 494 43.41 7.82 -7.61
N VAL A 495 42.93 9.05 -7.42
CA VAL A 495 43.10 9.78 -6.16
C VAL A 495 42.09 9.27 -5.12
N ALA A 496 42.58 8.98 -3.91
CA ALA A 496 41.72 8.65 -2.78
C ALA A 496 41.02 9.91 -2.22
N PHE A 497 39.75 9.77 -1.87
CA PHE A 497 38.94 10.82 -1.24
C PHE A 497 38.28 10.31 0.05
N SER A 498 37.96 11.23 0.96
CA SER A 498 37.30 10.88 2.21
C SER A 498 36.42 12.00 2.77
N ILE A 499 35.38 11.61 3.51
CA ILE A 499 34.63 12.42 4.47
C ILE A 499 34.64 11.65 5.78
N GLU A 500 35.40 12.12 6.76
CA GLU A 500 35.55 11.46 8.05
C GLU A 500 35.68 12.52 9.15
N GLN A 501 35.00 12.31 10.29
CA GLN A 501 35.11 13.16 11.47
C GLN A 501 34.87 14.67 11.19
N GLY A 502 33.98 15.01 10.26
CA GLY A 502 33.70 16.40 9.87
C GLY A 502 34.77 17.04 8.97
N ALA A 503 35.63 16.26 8.32
CA ALA A 503 36.58 16.73 7.33
C ALA A 503 36.38 16.02 5.99
N ALA A 504 36.23 16.77 4.91
CA ALA A 504 36.16 16.28 3.53
C ALA A 504 37.49 16.51 2.80
N ASN A 505 38.03 15.54 2.08
CA ASN A 505 39.33 15.61 1.42
C ASN A 505 39.26 15.07 -0.01
N ASN A 506 39.78 15.84 -0.97
CA ASN A 506 39.90 15.48 -2.40
C ASN A 506 38.56 15.14 -3.10
N ILE A 507 37.44 15.65 -2.60
CA ILE A 507 36.11 15.32 -3.13
C ILE A 507 35.99 15.79 -4.59
N LEU A 508 35.47 14.93 -5.46
CA LEU A 508 35.11 15.27 -6.83
C LEU A 508 33.59 15.43 -6.92
N LEU A 509 33.13 16.57 -7.43
CA LEU A 509 31.72 16.89 -7.64
C LEU A 509 31.51 17.19 -9.12
N ALA A 510 30.68 16.38 -9.79
CA ALA A 510 30.30 16.56 -11.19
C ALA A 510 28.82 16.19 -11.36
N ASN A 511 28.19 16.58 -12.48
CA ASN A 511 26.90 16.05 -12.95
C ASN A 511 25.77 15.98 -11.91
N GLY A 512 25.63 17.02 -11.07
CA GLY A 512 24.61 17.07 -10.01
C GLY A 512 25.12 16.64 -8.64
N GLY A 513 26.37 16.22 -8.52
CA GLY A 513 27.03 15.94 -7.25
C GLY A 513 27.08 17.18 -6.35
N VAL A 514 26.84 16.98 -5.06
CA VAL A 514 26.78 18.06 -4.07
C VAL A 514 27.53 17.66 -2.81
N LEU A 515 28.44 18.52 -2.36
CA LEU A 515 28.98 18.45 -1.00
C LEU A 515 28.34 19.56 -0.17
N THR A 516 27.67 19.18 0.92
CA THR A 516 27.21 20.13 1.93
C THR A 516 28.14 20.09 3.13
N MET A 517 28.86 21.18 3.36
CA MET A 517 29.69 21.35 4.55
C MET A 517 28.86 21.97 5.65
N GLU A 518 28.61 21.21 6.71
CA GLU A 518 27.87 21.69 7.89
C GLU A 518 28.75 22.57 8.80
N SER A 519 28.13 23.33 9.70
CA SER A 519 28.85 24.20 10.64
C SER A 519 29.95 23.46 11.40
N ASP A 520 31.08 24.11 11.66
CA ASP A 520 32.23 23.55 12.39
C ASP A 520 32.88 22.35 11.68
N THR A 521 32.78 22.27 10.35
CA THR A 521 33.43 21.25 9.50
C THR A 521 34.35 21.88 8.47
N SER A 522 35.18 21.06 7.80
CA SER A 522 36.16 21.54 6.82
C SER A 522 36.18 20.70 5.55
N SER A 523 36.64 21.31 4.44
CA SER A 523 37.02 20.61 3.21
C SER A 523 38.42 21.03 2.77
N ASP A 524 39.19 20.10 2.20
CA ASP A 524 40.47 20.34 1.53
C ASP A 524 40.42 19.78 0.10
N LYS A 525 40.78 20.62 -0.88
CA LYS A 525 40.97 20.26 -2.29
C LYS A 525 39.74 19.65 -2.96
N THR A 526 38.55 20.18 -2.66
CA THR A 526 37.35 19.85 -3.43
C THR A 526 37.52 20.29 -4.88
N GLN A 527 37.24 19.40 -5.83
CA GLN A 527 37.18 19.71 -7.26
C GLN A 527 35.72 19.73 -7.69
N VAL A 528 35.24 20.89 -8.11
CA VAL A 528 33.86 21.09 -8.56
C VAL A 528 33.86 21.32 -10.06
N ASN A 529 33.49 20.28 -10.79
CA ASN A 529 33.37 20.29 -12.24
C ASN A 529 31.96 20.73 -12.65
N THR A 530 31.72 20.78 -13.96
CA THR A 530 30.41 21.15 -14.53
C THR A 530 29.25 20.39 -13.89
N GLY A 531 28.24 21.13 -13.44
CA GLY A 531 27.06 20.59 -12.78
C GLY A 531 27.25 20.15 -11.32
N GLY A 532 28.47 20.16 -10.80
CA GLY A 532 28.76 19.93 -9.38
C GLY A 532 28.55 21.19 -8.53
N ARG A 533 28.28 21.02 -7.23
CA ARG A 533 28.13 22.13 -6.29
C ARG A 533 28.73 21.86 -4.90
N GLU A 534 29.57 22.76 -4.42
CA GLU A 534 30.01 22.78 -3.01
C GLU A 534 29.24 23.86 -2.24
N ILE A 535 28.62 23.50 -1.11
CA ILE A 535 27.90 24.43 -0.23
C ILE A 535 28.67 24.52 1.09
N VAL A 536 29.21 25.70 1.37
CA VAL A 536 29.98 26.00 2.59
C VAL A 536 29.10 26.77 3.55
N LYS A 537 28.44 26.09 4.50
CA LYS A 537 27.55 26.74 5.47
C LYS A 537 28.32 27.60 6.48
N THR A 538 27.59 28.43 7.21
CA THR A 538 28.13 29.27 8.30
C THR A 538 29.01 28.45 9.26
N LYS A 539 30.19 28.99 9.61
CA LYS A 539 31.26 28.34 10.42
C LYS A 539 31.94 27.11 9.79
N ALA A 540 31.63 26.75 8.54
CA ALA A 540 32.42 25.76 7.81
C ALA A 540 33.57 26.44 7.05
N THR A 541 34.67 25.72 6.82
CA THR A 541 35.86 26.25 6.12
C THR A 541 36.27 25.34 4.97
N ALA A 542 36.11 25.80 3.73
CA ALA A 542 36.62 25.13 2.53
C ALA A 542 38.01 25.67 2.18
N THR A 543 38.99 24.80 1.90
CA THR A 543 40.35 25.19 1.51
C THR A 543 40.75 24.56 0.18
N GLY A 544 41.31 25.34 -0.73
CA GLY A 544 41.88 24.83 -1.98
C GLY A 544 40.85 24.30 -2.98
N THR A 545 39.59 24.75 -2.90
CA THR A 545 38.55 24.36 -3.86
C THR A 545 38.94 24.81 -5.27
N THR A 546 38.80 23.93 -6.27
CA THR A 546 38.99 24.24 -7.69
C THR A 546 37.66 24.13 -8.42
N LEU A 547 37.23 25.21 -9.08
CA LEU A 547 35.98 25.30 -9.83
C LEU A 547 36.26 25.29 -11.33
N THR A 548 35.76 24.30 -12.06
CA THR A 548 35.90 24.19 -13.52
C THR A 548 34.54 23.86 -14.13
N GLY A 549 33.71 24.90 -14.34
CA GLY A 549 32.30 24.77 -14.73
C GLY A 549 31.31 24.55 -13.57
N GLY A 550 31.81 24.28 -12.36
CA GLY A 550 31.00 24.03 -11.16
C GLY A 550 30.78 25.27 -10.29
N GLU A 551 29.95 25.11 -9.26
CA GLU A 551 29.57 26.21 -8.35
C GLU A 551 30.03 25.97 -6.91
N GLN A 552 30.52 27.02 -6.25
CA GLN A 552 30.68 27.06 -4.79
C GLN A 552 29.82 28.17 -4.19
N ILE A 553 28.98 27.83 -3.22
CA ILE A 553 28.17 28.79 -2.44
C ILE A 553 28.78 28.93 -1.05
N VAL A 554 29.16 30.15 -0.67
CA VAL A 554 29.92 30.43 0.55
C VAL A 554 29.10 31.28 1.53
N GLU A 555 28.60 30.65 2.60
CA GLU A 555 28.06 31.31 3.80
C GLU A 555 29.03 31.24 4.99
N GLY A 556 30.01 30.33 4.93
CA GLY A 556 31.13 30.20 5.87
C GLY A 556 32.39 30.88 5.32
N VAL A 557 33.52 30.16 5.36
CA VAL A 557 34.82 30.63 4.87
C VAL A 557 35.30 29.76 3.70
N ALA A 558 35.69 30.39 2.59
CA ALA A 558 36.36 29.72 1.48
C ALA A 558 37.76 30.32 1.28
N ASN A 559 38.80 29.52 1.53
CA ASN A 559 40.19 29.94 1.44
C ASN A 559 40.88 29.30 0.22
N GLU A 560 41.63 30.10 -0.54
CA GLU A 560 42.44 29.64 -1.67
C GLU A 560 41.60 28.95 -2.77
N THR A 561 40.39 29.46 -3.02
CA THR A 561 39.56 28.96 -4.13
C THR A 561 40.13 29.40 -5.47
N THR A 562 40.29 28.45 -6.41
CA THR A 562 40.66 28.73 -7.79
C THR A 562 39.46 28.57 -8.70
N ILE A 563 39.09 29.63 -9.42
CA ILE A 563 37.95 29.68 -10.33
C ILE A 563 38.47 29.69 -11.77
N ASN A 564 38.22 28.62 -12.50
CA ASN A 564 38.56 28.46 -13.92
C ASN A 564 37.33 28.67 -14.81
N ASP A 565 37.49 28.41 -16.10
CA ASP A 565 36.44 28.55 -17.11
C ASP A 565 35.11 27.91 -16.68
N GLY A 566 34.04 28.70 -16.77
CA GLY A 566 32.68 28.34 -16.35
C GLY A 566 32.48 28.15 -14.84
N GLY A 567 33.53 28.20 -14.02
CA GLY A 567 33.44 28.08 -12.56
C GLY A 567 32.83 29.34 -11.94
N ILE A 568 32.02 29.16 -10.90
CA ILE A 568 31.34 30.26 -10.20
C ILE A 568 31.51 30.11 -8.69
N GLN A 569 32.11 31.10 -8.04
CA GLN A 569 32.06 31.24 -6.58
C GLN A 569 31.08 32.35 -6.21
N THR A 570 30.09 32.03 -5.39
CA THR A 570 29.12 32.99 -4.85
C THR A 570 29.34 33.16 -3.35
N VAL A 571 29.84 34.33 -2.95
CA VAL A 571 29.98 34.72 -1.55
C VAL A 571 28.66 35.35 -1.08
N SER A 572 27.97 34.64 -0.20
CA SER A 572 26.68 35.05 0.37
C SER A 572 26.87 36.03 1.54
N ALA A 573 25.77 36.56 2.07
CA ALA A 573 25.82 37.46 3.22
C ALA A 573 26.53 36.81 4.42
N ASN A 574 27.51 37.51 5.00
CA ASN A 574 28.40 37.04 6.07
C ASN A 574 29.37 35.91 5.68
N GLY A 575 29.39 35.47 4.41
CA GLY A 575 30.42 34.59 3.89
C GLY A 575 31.73 35.34 3.67
N GLU A 576 32.85 34.62 3.78
CA GLU A 576 34.20 35.17 3.59
C GLU A 576 34.99 34.32 2.58
N ALA A 577 35.41 34.92 1.47
CA ALA A 577 36.36 34.34 0.54
C ALA A 577 37.75 34.97 0.73
N ILE A 578 38.79 34.15 0.83
CA ILE A 578 40.16 34.59 1.09
C ILE A 578 41.06 34.01 0.01
N LYS A 579 41.91 34.83 -0.60
CA LYS A 579 42.87 34.42 -1.64
C LYS A 579 42.21 33.72 -2.83
N THR A 580 41.01 34.14 -3.22
CA THR A 580 40.38 33.61 -4.43
C THR A 580 41.19 34.01 -5.66
N LYS A 581 41.58 33.03 -6.48
CA LYS A 581 42.21 33.23 -7.77
C LYS A 581 41.18 33.02 -8.87
N ILE A 582 40.93 34.06 -9.67
CA ILE A 582 39.98 34.01 -10.78
C ILE A 582 40.77 34.01 -12.08
N ASN A 583 40.58 32.98 -12.90
CA ASN A 583 41.22 32.79 -14.20
C ASN A 583 40.25 33.12 -15.34
N GLU A 584 40.74 33.03 -16.58
CA GLU A 584 39.93 33.23 -17.79
C GLU A 584 38.64 32.40 -17.76
N GLY A 585 37.50 33.05 -17.98
CA GLY A 585 36.17 32.44 -17.99
C GLY A 585 35.57 32.13 -16.61
N GLY A 586 36.32 32.33 -15.52
CA GLY A 586 35.83 32.17 -14.15
C GLY A 586 35.11 33.41 -13.61
N THR A 587 34.10 33.21 -12.77
CA THR A 587 33.33 34.29 -12.14
C THR A 587 33.35 34.22 -10.62
N LEU A 588 33.71 35.33 -9.97
CA LEU A 588 33.45 35.56 -8.55
C LEU A 588 32.27 36.52 -8.39
N THR A 589 31.26 36.11 -7.63
CA THR A 589 30.12 36.94 -7.23
C THR A 589 30.18 37.20 -5.74
N VAL A 590 30.15 38.48 -5.33
CA VAL A 590 30.12 38.87 -3.91
C VAL A 590 28.84 39.65 -3.65
N ASN A 591 27.93 39.05 -2.87
CA ASN A 591 26.64 39.63 -2.51
C ASN A 591 26.76 40.57 -1.30
N ASP A 592 25.68 41.30 -1.01
CA ASP A 592 25.59 42.24 0.11
C ASP A 592 26.01 41.60 1.44
N ASN A 593 26.83 42.31 2.23
CA ASN A 593 27.47 41.82 3.46
C ASN A 593 28.43 40.63 3.28
N GLY A 594 28.82 40.28 2.05
CA GLY A 594 29.89 39.31 1.79
C GLY A 594 31.27 39.95 1.84
N LYS A 595 32.29 39.16 2.18
CA LYS A 595 33.69 39.60 2.22
C LYS A 595 34.56 38.77 1.28
N ALA A 596 35.40 39.41 0.49
CA ALA A 596 36.34 38.73 -0.40
C ALA A 596 37.70 39.45 -0.43
N THR A 597 38.71 38.91 0.24
CA THR A 597 40.03 39.56 0.41
C THR A 597 41.17 38.79 -0.26
N ASP A 598 42.24 39.50 -0.59
CA ASP A 598 43.43 38.98 -1.27
C ASP A 598 43.13 38.31 -2.62
N ILE A 599 42.13 38.82 -3.34
CA ILE A 599 41.74 38.30 -4.65
C ILE A 599 42.88 38.48 -5.67
N VAL A 600 43.08 37.49 -6.52
CA VAL A 600 43.92 37.58 -7.72
C VAL A 600 43.03 37.46 -8.95
N GLN A 601 42.75 38.57 -9.62
CA GLN A 601 41.95 38.63 -10.84
C GLN A 601 42.88 38.63 -12.07
N ASN A 602 42.96 37.49 -12.76
CA ASN A 602 43.76 37.38 -13.99
C ASN A 602 43.03 37.92 -15.22
N SER A 603 43.73 38.06 -16.34
CA SER A 603 43.11 38.43 -17.61
C SER A 603 42.03 37.41 -18.01
N GLY A 604 40.89 37.89 -18.50
CA GLY A 604 39.76 37.02 -18.85
C GLY A 604 38.79 36.71 -17.71
N ALA A 605 39.09 37.12 -16.47
CA ALA A 605 38.27 36.84 -15.29
C ALA A 605 37.12 37.85 -15.09
N ALA A 606 36.03 37.40 -14.47
CA ALA A 606 34.89 38.22 -14.10
C ALA A 606 34.73 38.39 -12.58
N LEU A 607 34.46 39.61 -12.15
CA LEU A 607 34.04 39.94 -10.78
C LEU A 607 32.67 40.64 -10.83
N GLN A 608 31.69 40.11 -10.11
CA GLN A 608 30.32 40.64 -10.03
C GLN A 608 30.00 41.05 -8.60
N THR A 609 29.68 42.32 -8.38
CA THR A 609 29.42 42.86 -7.03
C THR A 609 28.69 44.20 -7.04
N SER A 610 28.51 44.80 -5.86
CA SER A 610 27.94 46.13 -5.65
C SER A 610 28.77 46.95 -4.65
N THR A 611 28.40 48.21 -4.45
CA THR A 611 28.91 49.06 -3.35
C THR A 611 28.00 49.02 -2.11
N ALA A 612 27.20 47.97 -1.95
CA ALA A 612 26.32 47.82 -0.79
C ALA A 612 27.08 47.85 0.54
N ASN A 613 26.39 48.33 1.57
CA ASN A 613 26.92 48.32 2.93
C ASN A 613 27.33 46.89 3.33
N GLY A 614 28.48 46.77 3.99
CA GLY A 614 29.00 45.49 4.49
C GLY A 614 29.79 44.68 3.46
N ILE A 615 29.86 45.11 2.19
CA ILE A 615 30.78 44.52 1.22
C ILE A 615 32.21 44.98 1.53
N GLU A 616 33.10 44.02 1.72
CA GLU A 616 34.54 44.25 1.86
C GLU A 616 35.29 43.43 0.80
N ILE A 617 35.90 44.12 -0.16
CA ILE A 617 36.65 43.49 -1.25
C ILE A 617 38.07 44.07 -1.32
N SER A 618 39.08 43.21 -1.46
CA SER A 618 40.45 43.63 -1.76
C SER A 618 41.17 42.61 -2.64
N GLY A 619 42.02 43.10 -3.54
CA GLY A 619 42.78 42.22 -4.41
C GLY A 619 43.75 42.93 -5.36
N THR A 620 44.24 42.17 -6.33
CA THR A 620 45.14 42.63 -7.40
C THR A 620 44.64 42.16 -8.77
N HIS A 621 44.84 43.02 -9.77
CA HIS A 621 44.75 42.70 -11.20
C HIS A 621 45.96 43.30 -11.94
N GLN A 622 46.00 43.16 -13.27
CA GLN A 622 47.12 43.61 -14.11
C GLN A 622 47.48 45.11 -14.04
N TYR A 623 46.61 45.95 -13.47
CA TYR A 623 46.85 47.40 -13.34
C TYR A 623 47.04 47.86 -11.87
N GLY A 624 47.17 46.92 -10.92
CA GLY A 624 47.48 47.22 -9.52
C GLY A 624 46.49 46.63 -8.53
N THR A 625 46.44 47.22 -7.34
CA THR A 625 45.52 46.84 -6.25
C THR A 625 44.15 47.48 -6.45
N PHE A 626 43.09 46.74 -6.15
CA PHE A 626 41.71 47.23 -6.17
C PHE A 626 41.01 46.94 -4.84
N SER A 627 39.97 47.70 -4.52
CA SER A 627 39.19 47.48 -3.30
C SER A 627 37.76 48.03 -3.37
N ILE A 628 36.88 47.43 -2.57
CA ILE A 628 35.60 48.02 -2.16
C ILE A 628 35.58 48.04 -0.64
N SER A 629 35.55 49.23 -0.05
CA SER A 629 35.53 49.42 1.41
C SER A 629 34.88 50.74 1.76
N GLY A 630 34.04 50.76 2.81
CA GLY A 630 33.41 52.00 3.28
C GLY A 630 32.61 52.73 2.21
N ASN A 631 31.86 51.98 1.39
CA ASN A 631 31.01 52.48 0.29
C ASN A 631 31.78 53.16 -0.87
N LEU A 632 33.08 52.86 -1.01
CA LEU A 632 33.91 53.33 -2.12
C LEU A 632 34.53 52.13 -2.84
N ALA A 633 34.27 52.00 -4.13
CA ALA A 633 34.98 51.10 -5.03
C ALA A 633 36.15 51.83 -5.70
N THR A 634 37.34 51.25 -5.71
CA THR A 634 38.57 51.86 -6.24
C THR A 634 39.31 50.90 -7.15
N ASN A 635 39.71 51.38 -8.33
CA ASN A 635 40.51 50.64 -9.30
C ASN A 635 39.89 49.29 -9.71
N MET A 636 38.56 49.19 -9.83
CA MET A 636 37.92 47.93 -10.22
C MET A 636 38.20 47.63 -11.70
N LEU A 637 38.49 46.37 -12.04
CA LEU A 637 38.57 45.89 -13.42
C LEU A 637 37.32 45.07 -13.77
N LEU A 638 36.47 45.61 -14.65
CA LEU A 638 35.20 45.02 -15.05
C LEU A 638 35.28 44.60 -16.52
N GLU A 639 35.49 43.30 -16.77
CA GLU A 639 35.62 42.71 -18.11
C GLU A 639 34.94 41.32 -18.12
N ASN A 640 34.69 40.76 -19.31
CA ASN A 640 34.29 39.36 -19.50
C ASN A 640 33.04 38.95 -18.69
N GLY A 641 32.05 39.83 -18.54
CA GLY A 641 30.87 39.61 -17.72
C GLY A 641 30.99 40.11 -16.28
N GLY A 642 32.09 40.76 -15.92
CA GLY A 642 32.24 41.49 -14.67
C GLY A 642 31.26 42.66 -14.59
N ASN A 643 30.65 42.84 -13.42
CA ASN A 643 29.61 43.84 -13.20
C ASN A 643 29.76 44.52 -11.84
N LEU A 644 29.63 45.84 -11.82
CA LEU A 644 29.56 46.62 -10.60
C LEU A 644 28.26 47.42 -10.56
N LEU A 645 27.48 47.23 -9.50
CA LEU A 645 26.35 48.10 -9.17
C LEU A 645 26.78 49.14 -8.12
N VAL A 646 26.88 50.40 -8.53
CA VAL A 646 27.14 51.52 -7.61
C VAL A 646 25.81 52.07 -7.09
N LEU A 647 25.54 51.82 -5.81
CA LEU A 647 24.32 52.26 -5.15
C LEU A 647 24.29 53.78 -4.90
N ALA A 648 23.09 54.32 -4.74
CA ALA A 648 22.90 55.75 -4.47
C ALA A 648 23.64 56.19 -3.19
N GLY A 649 24.40 57.28 -3.28
CA GLY A 649 25.21 57.81 -2.17
C GLY A 649 26.58 57.15 -1.99
N THR A 650 26.94 56.22 -2.86
CA THR A 650 28.27 55.56 -2.91
C THR A 650 29.04 55.99 -4.16
N GLU A 651 30.32 55.64 -4.26
CA GLU A 651 31.16 56.07 -5.39
C GLU A 651 32.05 54.93 -5.90
N ALA A 652 32.30 54.91 -7.22
CA ALA A 652 33.38 54.14 -7.83
C ALA A 652 34.40 55.08 -8.51
N ARG A 653 35.68 54.88 -8.20
CA ARG A 653 36.81 55.66 -8.72
C ARG A 653 37.83 54.78 -9.41
N ASP A 654 38.53 55.37 -10.38
CA ASP A 654 39.66 54.80 -11.10
C ASP A 654 39.39 53.42 -11.73
N SER A 655 38.11 53.08 -11.92
CA SER A 655 37.71 51.75 -12.40
C SER A 655 37.75 51.69 -13.92
N THR A 656 38.13 50.54 -14.45
CA THR A 656 38.24 50.25 -15.88
C THR A 656 37.13 49.29 -16.29
N VAL A 657 36.31 49.71 -17.25
CA VAL A 657 35.29 48.85 -17.88
C VAL A 657 35.78 48.46 -19.26
N GLY A 658 36.16 47.20 -19.44
CA GLY A 658 36.61 46.65 -20.72
C GLY A 658 35.51 45.89 -21.45
N SER A 659 35.91 45.05 -22.42
CA SER A 659 34.97 44.31 -23.26
C SER A 659 34.09 43.36 -22.43
N GLY A 660 32.78 43.45 -22.61
CA GLY A 660 31.80 42.63 -21.89
C GLY A 660 31.62 42.96 -20.41
N GLY A 661 32.27 44.00 -19.88
CA GLY A 661 32.03 44.51 -18.53
C GLY A 661 30.87 45.50 -18.49
N ALA A 662 30.26 45.67 -17.31
CA ALA A 662 29.20 46.64 -17.08
C ALA A 662 29.36 47.36 -15.74
N ALA A 663 28.97 48.62 -15.70
CA ALA A 663 28.91 49.41 -14.47
C ALA A 663 27.68 50.32 -14.51
N ASN A 664 26.79 50.22 -13.52
CA ASN A 664 25.56 51.03 -13.40
C ASN A 664 25.51 51.89 -12.10
N GLY A 665 25.35 53.21 -12.18
CA GLY A 665 25.53 54.16 -11.06
C GLY A 665 26.55 55.31 -11.29
N SER A 666 27.09 55.89 -10.22
CA SER A 666 28.00 57.06 -10.26
C SER A 666 29.48 56.65 -10.41
N TYR A 667 30.06 56.86 -11.59
CA TYR A 667 31.42 56.39 -11.96
C TYR A 667 32.41 57.50 -12.31
N ARG A 668 33.65 57.34 -11.85
CA ARG A 668 34.83 58.04 -12.36
C ARG A 668 35.82 57.00 -12.90
N SER A 669 36.05 56.98 -14.21
CA SER A 669 36.94 56.03 -14.90
C SER A 669 38.26 56.69 -15.30
N ASN A 670 39.39 55.96 -15.16
CA ASN A 670 40.68 56.35 -15.74
C ASN A 670 40.98 55.47 -16.95
N GLY A 671 40.73 55.97 -18.16
CA GLY A 671 41.01 55.26 -19.40
C GLY A 671 40.46 55.98 -20.62
N LEU A 672 41.08 55.78 -21.78
CA LEU A 672 40.76 56.46 -23.06
C LEU A 672 39.46 55.93 -23.74
N GLY A 673 38.54 55.34 -22.98
CA GLY A 673 37.30 54.75 -23.46
C GLY A 673 36.09 55.47 -22.89
N GLY A 674 35.54 56.44 -23.62
CA GLY A 674 34.22 56.97 -23.31
C GLY A 674 33.16 55.90 -23.53
N HIS A 675 32.26 55.73 -22.56
CA HIS A 675 31.14 54.81 -22.69
C HIS A 675 30.09 55.46 -23.58
N ILE A 676 29.80 54.89 -24.76
CA ILE A 676 28.71 55.35 -25.64
C ILE A 676 27.53 54.39 -25.45
N GLU A 677 26.47 54.87 -24.82
CA GLU A 677 25.18 54.17 -24.86
C GLU A 677 24.42 54.64 -26.10
N THR A 678 24.23 53.75 -27.09
CA THR A 678 23.42 54.02 -28.28
C THR A 678 22.08 53.30 -28.19
N GLY A 679 20.98 54.04 -28.33
CA GLY A 679 19.64 53.46 -28.33
C GLY A 679 18.64 54.30 -29.13
N MET A 680 17.41 53.82 -29.22
CA MET A 680 16.30 54.55 -29.84
C MET A 680 15.26 54.87 -28.77
N ARG A 681 15.03 56.16 -28.52
CA ARG A 681 14.06 56.61 -27.53
C ARG A 681 12.76 56.98 -28.23
N PHE A 682 11.67 56.32 -27.85
CA PHE A 682 10.32 56.78 -28.18
C PHE A 682 10.00 57.97 -27.27
N THR A 683 9.60 59.09 -27.86
CA THR A 683 9.03 60.22 -27.12
C THR A 683 7.52 60.12 -27.16
N ASP A 684 6.88 60.30 -26.01
CA ASP A 684 5.44 60.08 -25.86
C ASP A 684 4.63 60.89 -26.89
N GLY A 685 3.82 60.17 -27.68
CA GLY A 685 2.75 60.75 -28.50
C GLY A 685 3.04 60.94 -29.98
N ASN A 686 4.27 60.73 -30.48
CA ASN A 686 4.54 60.66 -31.91
C ASN A 686 5.59 59.57 -32.16
N TRP A 687 5.35 58.70 -33.14
CA TRP A 687 6.21 57.58 -33.57
C TRP A 687 7.59 58.01 -34.14
N ASN A 688 8.16 59.10 -33.65
CA ASN A 688 9.47 59.59 -34.03
C ASN A 688 10.55 58.81 -33.26
N LEU A 689 11.36 58.11 -34.05
CA LEU A 689 12.46 57.29 -33.59
C LEU A 689 13.73 58.14 -33.57
N THR A 690 14.06 58.72 -32.41
CA THR A 690 15.29 59.52 -32.26
C THR A 690 16.43 58.63 -31.77
N PRO A 691 17.50 58.44 -32.57
CA PRO A 691 18.71 57.82 -32.06
C PRO A 691 19.33 58.75 -31.01
N TYR A 692 19.70 58.20 -29.86
CA TYR A 692 20.52 58.90 -28.87
C TYR A 692 21.86 58.21 -28.72
N ALA A 693 22.87 59.02 -28.47
CA ALA A 693 24.17 58.60 -27.99
C ALA A 693 24.43 59.37 -26.70
N SER A 694 24.51 58.65 -25.57
CA SER A 694 24.92 59.21 -24.28
C SER A 694 26.38 58.89 -24.06
N LEU A 695 27.21 59.92 -23.84
CA LEU A 695 28.62 59.76 -23.49
C LEU A 695 28.77 60.01 -21.99
N THR A 696 29.07 58.98 -21.22
CA THR A 696 29.51 59.14 -19.82
C THR A 696 31.02 58.94 -19.75
N GLY A 697 31.72 59.86 -19.06
CA GLY A 697 33.16 59.73 -18.80
C GLY A 697 34.08 60.89 -19.19
N VAL A 698 33.60 62.09 -19.52
CA VAL A 698 34.50 63.25 -19.67
C VAL A 698 33.87 64.52 -19.10
N HIS A 699 34.46 65.11 -18.06
CA HIS A 699 34.72 66.56 -18.01
C HIS A 699 35.61 67.02 -16.83
N ARG A 700 36.65 67.77 -17.24
CA ARG A 700 37.57 68.70 -16.55
C ARG A 700 38.46 68.18 -15.43
#